data_AF-Q0BRK9-F1
#
_entry.id   AF-Q0BRK9-F1
#
_cell.length_a   1.000
_cell.length_b   1.000
_cell.length_c   1.000
_cell.angle_alpha   90.00
_cell.angle_beta   90.00
_cell.angle_gamma   90.00
#
_symmetry.space_group_name_H-M   'P 1'
#
loop_
_entity.id
_entity.type
_entity.pdbx_description
1 polymer ?
#
loop_
_entity_poly.entity_id
_entity_poly.type
_entity_poly.pdbx_seq_one_letter_code
_entity_poly.pdbx_strand_id
1 'polypeptide(L)'
;MSLTYLSGGNWSAVNSNGTTYYQSGATSVTGPVVLGHINTLTISSGAVVSSAILDGGVPTVSVLSGGIMTESVEVNGYLIVANGGVVSGNTYNSNVVTIAAGGSSINDTFVNDGPAADGAATVSVTSGGTLNGATFNSGTVNGLRVVVGSGANVSGLTVGAGATAVVSSGAHVSALTATSGSVVSMAATYGSGTPNTEPPLSGFTFLSGGNWSAVNISGVTYYQSGTQSVTGPVLMSRINTLTISSGAVVSGATIAGGVPTVSVLNGGTMTDSLEVNGYLVVANGGVVSGNTYNSNVVRISAGGSSINDTYINSGPDADSAANVTVMSGATVTSPYLGNASAGAFTMTVSAGATVTEPTTVAGGGRLVTYAGIDGSAPCFLPDSMITLARGDVPVQDIEVGDEIVTYHGGTVSVRKVTWVGKSQMRVQPSVPDDLAGYPVRVLKDAIAPDVPCKDMLITGEHCLFLDGAFVPVRMLVNGRSILYDKTFMVYDCYHIETETHSVIKADGVLTESYLDTGNRYAFQSKGRVVAINGRRNLDWNAAAAPLCVSRDFVEPLFRQIEARAEQAGLPDRTVTARLTDDAALHLVTDGGQILRPVRKTEDRVMFMVSGDVRDVRIASRSSRPCDMIGPFVDDRRQLGVLVGEVLLFEAASTRHIECHLRQSDLPGWGAMEAVPCRWTNGNAVLPLGERAPDSIALLAIQIRAGGPYPVDKTVGMDMAVTA
;
A
#
# COMPACT_ATOMS: atom_id res chain seq x y z
N MET A 1 18.87 9.54 -43.50
CA MET A 1 20.16 10.27 -43.42
C MET A 1 21.18 9.31 -42.84
N SER A 2 22.41 9.28 -43.37
CA SER A 2 23.49 8.46 -42.80
C SER A 2 23.95 9.07 -41.48
N LEU A 3 23.87 8.31 -40.37
CA LEU A 3 24.51 8.69 -39.11
C LEU A 3 26.03 8.65 -39.29
N THR A 4 26.71 9.72 -38.88
CA THR A 4 28.17 9.74 -38.91
C THR A 4 28.70 9.17 -37.60
N TYR A 5 29.51 8.11 -37.68
CA TYR A 5 30.14 7.50 -36.52
C TYR A 5 31.48 8.18 -36.24
N LEU A 6 31.58 8.81 -35.08
CA LEU A 6 32.77 9.49 -34.56
C LEU A 6 33.30 8.65 -33.40
N SER A 7 34.60 8.32 -33.40
CA SER A 7 35.15 7.42 -32.39
C SER A 7 36.49 7.84 -31.82
N GLY A 8 36.66 7.68 -30.51
CA GLY A 8 37.89 7.99 -29.81
C GLY A 8 38.18 9.50 -29.70
N GLY A 9 39.09 9.86 -28.79
CA GLY A 9 39.60 11.23 -28.68
C GLY A 9 38.67 12.23 -27.97
N ASN A 10 39.07 13.49 -28.00
CA ASN A 10 38.37 14.61 -27.37
C ASN A 10 37.66 15.42 -28.45
N TRP A 11 36.36 15.67 -28.27
CA TRP A 11 35.53 16.37 -29.25
C TRP A 11 34.99 17.69 -28.71
N SER A 12 34.82 18.66 -29.59
CA SER A 12 34.15 19.93 -29.30
C SER A 12 33.01 20.15 -30.27
N ALA A 13 31.81 20.39 -29.75
CA ALA A 13 30.68 20.91 -30.53
C ALA A 13 30.73 22.44 -30.51
N VAL A 14 30.92 23.05 -31.68
CA VAL A 14 31.03 24.50 -31.86
C VAL A 14 30.00 25.00 -32.87
N ASN A 15 29.45 26.20 -32.65
CA ASN A 15 28.59 26.85 -33.63
C ASN A 15 29.45 27.60 -34.64
N SER A 16 29.19 27.37 -35.93
CA SER A 16 29.65 28.24 -36.99
C SER A 16 28.47 28.58 -37.89
N ASN A 17 28.09 29.86 -37.91
CA ASN A 17 26.99 30.38 -38.72
C ASN A 17 25.66 29.61 -38.53
N GLY A 18 25.31 29.27 -37.29
CA GLY A 18 24.06 28.57 -36.99
C GLY A 18 24.10 27.05 -37.16
N THR A 19 25.25 26.49 -37.57
CA THR A 19 25.46 25.05 -37.73
C THR A 19 26.38 24.52 -36.64
N THR A 20 26.00 23.42 -35.99
CA THR A 20 26.87 22.72 -35.04
C THR A 20 27.88 21.86 -35.77
N TYR A 21 29.17 22.07 -35.50
CA TYR A 21 30.27 21.24 -35.98
C TYR A 21 30.91 20.49 -34.80
N TYR A 22 31.08 19.19 -34.95
CA TYR A 22 31.85 18.31 -34.07
C TYR A 22 33.30 18.27 -34.56
N GLN A 23 34.22 18.76 -33.73
CA GLN A 23 35.63 18.94 -34.10
C GLN A 23 36.55 18.11 -33.20
N SER A 24 37.52 17.43 -33.81
CA SER A 24 38.62 16.76 -33.13
C SER A 24 39.87 16.73 -34.02
N GLY A 25 40.92 17.45 -33.62
CA GLY A 25 42.12 17.62 -34.44
C GLY A 25 41.78 18.28 -35.79
N ALA A 26 42.13 17.61 -36.90
CA ALA A 26 41.80 18.06 -38.25
C ALA A 26 40.38 17.64 -38.72
N THR A 27 39.67 16.84 -37.93
CA THR A 27 38.33 16.34 -38.27
C THR A 27 37.28 17.35 -37.87
N SER A 28 36.35 17.66 -38.78
CA SER A 28 35.20 18.53 -38.54
C SER A 28 33.98 17.97 -39.27
N VAL A 29 32.93 17.64 -38.52
CA VAL A 29 31.72 16.96 -39.04
C VAL A 29 30.48 17.70 -38.55
N THR A 30 29.40 17.68 -39.33
CA THR A 30 28.09 18.19 -38.93
C THR A 30 27.00 17.17 -39.23
N GLY A 31 25.79 17.38 -38.70
CA GLY A 31 24.65 16.47 -38.81
C GLY A 31 24.53 15.48 -37.64
N PRO A 32 23.63 14.48 -37.73
CA PRO A 32 23.44 13.47 -36.69
C PRO A 32 24.68 12.61 -36.50
N VAL A 33 25.10 12.43 -35.25
CA VAL A 33 26.32 11.70 -34.90
C VAL A 33 26.07 10.59 -33.90
N VAL A 34 26.84 9.51 -34.04
CA VAL A 34 27.09 8.55 -32.96
C VAL A 34 28.53 8.79 -32.50
N LEU A 35 28.71 9.04 -31.21
CA LEU A 35 30.00 9.30 -30.57
C LEU A 35 30.39 8.07 -29.75
N GLY A 36 31.11 7.15 -30.38
CA GLY A 36 31.49 5.86 -29.80
C GLY A 36 32.87 5.88 -29.15
N HIS A 37 33.01 5.40 -27.91
CA HIS A 37 34.31 5.30 -27.23
C HIS A 37 35.11 6.64 -27.16
N ILE A 38 34.43 7.79 -27.15
CA ILE A 38 35.10 9.08 -27.02
C ILE A 38 35.53 9.35 -25.57
N ASN A 39 36.51 10.22 -25.37
CA ASN A 39 36.97 10.62 -24.03
C ASN A 39 36.14 11.79 -23.48
N THR A 40 35.96 12.83 -24.29
CA THR A 40 35.23 14.04 -23.89
C THR A 40 34.43 14.63 -25.03
N LEU A 41 33.32 15.28 -24.69
CA LEU A 41 32.56 16.16 -25.58
C LEU A 41 32.35 17.51 -24.88
N THR A 42 32.87 18.60 -25.45
CA THR A 42 32.63 19.96 -24.95
C THR A 42 31.65 20.69 -25.86
N ILE A 43 30.49 21.07 -25.34
CA ILE A 43 29.45 21.80 -26.08
C ILE A 43 29.60 23.29 -25.75
N SER A 44 30.01 24.05 -26.76
CA SER A 44 30.34 25.47 -26.61
C SER A 44 29.14 26.37 -26.86
N SER A 45 29.28 27.66 -26.57
CA SER A 45 28.24 28.67 -26.78
C SER A 45 27.68 28.63 -28.22
N GLY A 46 26.35 28.61 -28.32
CA GLY A 46 25.60 28.55 -29.58
C GLY A 46 25.54 27.16 -30.23
N ALA A 47 26.30 26.18 -29.75
CA ALA A 47 26.27 24.83 -30.29
C ALA A 47 25.06 24.06 -29.74
N VAL A 48 24.35 23.36 -30.63
CA VAL A 48 23.23 22.48 -30.29
C VAL A 48 23.58 21.07 -30.73
N VAL A 49 23.84 20.19 -29.76
CA VAL A 49 23.95 18.75 -29.97
C VAL A 49 22.54 18.16 -29.87
N SER A 50 22.04 17.62 -30.97
CA SER A 50 20.68 17.07 -31.06
C SER A 50 20.70 15.65 -31.59
N SER A 51 19.83 14.79 -31.04
CA SER A 51 19.67 13.40 -31.46
C SER A 51 20.99 12.61 -31.53
N ALA A 52 21.95 12.95 -30.67
CA ALA A 52 23.24 12.27 -30.61
C ALA A 52 23.13 11.00 -29.77
N ILE A 53 23.90 9.97 -30.14
CA ILE A 53 24.05 8.75 -29.34
C ILE A 53 25.49 8.67 -28.88
N LEU A 54 25.71 8.71 -27.57
CA LEU A 54 27.02 8.56 -26.94
C LEU A 54 27.05 7.19 -26.24
N ASP A 55 27.91 6.29 -26.70
CA ASP A 55 27.95 4.90 -26.24
C ASP A 55 29.37 4.30 -26.34
N GLY A 56 29.59 3.15 -25.69
CA GLY A 56 30.82 2.37 -25.75
C GLY A 56 31.98 2.88 -24.88
N GLY A 57 31.90 4.08 -24.31
CA GLY A 57 32.95 4.65 -23.47
C GLY A 57 32.47 5.05 -22.09
N VAL A 58 33.31 5.78 -21.35
CA VAL A 58 32.92 6.57 -20.18
C VAL A 58 33.24 8.04 -20.42
N PRO A 59 32.52 8.72 -21.35
CA PRO A 59 32.86 10.06 -21.75
C PRO A 59 32.56 11.08 -20.65
N THR A 60 33.32 12.18 -20.65
CA THR A 60 32.92 13.39 -19.93
C THR A 60 32.30 14.39 -20.91
N VAL A 61 31.00 14.64 -20.78
CA VAL A 61 30.27 15.65 -21.54
C VAL A 61 30.17 16.92 -20.71
N SER A 62 30.63 18.04 -21.26
CA SER A 62 30.57 19.36 -20.61
C SER A 62 29.72 20.30 -21.46
N VAL A 63 28.56 20.70 -20.94
CA VAL A 63 27.66 21.67 -21.56
C VAL A 63 27.96 23.04 -20.98
N LEU A 64 28.67 23.87 -21.74
CA LEU A 64 29.13 25.19 -21.30
C LEU A 64 28.05 26.25 -21.51
N SER A 65 28.33 27.48 -21.05
CA SER A 65 27.43 28.61 -21.18
C SER A 65 26.97 28.84 -22.64
N GLY A 66 25.65 28.82 -22.85
CA GLY A 66 25.01 28.95 -24.16
C GLY A 66 25.09 27.69 -25.05
N GLY A 67 25.65 26.59 -24.56
CA GLY A 67 25.61 25.29 -25.21
C GLY A 67 24.35 24.51 -24.86
N ILE A 68 23.85 23.71 -25.80
CA ILE A 68 22.62 22.93 -25.64
C ILE A 68 22.85 21.47 -26.05
N MET A 69 22.39 20.53 -25.24
CA MET A 69 22.24 19.12 -25.62
C MET A 69 20.77 18.72 -25.51
N THR A 70 20.19 18.20 -26.60
CA THR A 70 18.76 17.90 -26.64
C THR A 70 18.47 16.58 -27.33
N GLU A 71 17.39 15.90 -26.91
CA GLU A 71 16.88 14.68 -27.55
C GLU A 71 17.95 13.60 -27.80
N SER A 72 18.99 13.58 -26.98
CA SER A 72 20.16 12.72 -27.14
C SER A 72 20.16 11.60 -26.12
N VAL A 73 20.93 10.54 -26.40
CA VAL A 73 21.13 9.41 -25.51
C VAL A 73 22.60 9.35 -25.12
N GLU A 74 22.87 9.28 -23.83
CA GLU A 74 24.20 9.01 -23.29
C GLU A 74 24.14 7.77 -22.41
N VAL A 75 25.08 6.85 -22.62
CA VAL A 75 25.21 5.61 -21.85
C VAL A 75 26.56 5.63 -21.17
N ASN A 76 26.59 5.43 -19.85
CA ASN A 76 27.78 5.36 -19.00
C ASN A 76 28.71 6.56 -19.15
N GLY A 77 28.49 7.68 -18.45
CA GLY A 77 29.36 8.85 -18.59
C GLY A 77 29.22 9.87 -17.48
N TYR A 78 30.05 10.91 -17.55
CA TYR A 78 30.00 12.07 -16.67
C TYR A 78 29.43 13.26 -17.44
N LEU A 79 28.24 13.72 -17.04
CA LEU A 79 27.66 14.95 -17.57
C LEU A 79 27.89 16.10 -16.59
N ILE A 80 28.41 17.22 -17.09
CA ILE A 80 28.52 18.48 -16.36
C ILE A 80 27.74 19.55 -17.12
N VAL A 81 26.65 20.02 -16.50
CA VAL A 81 25.87 21.16 -17.00
C VAL A 81 26.35 22.40 -16.27
N ALA A 82 27.19 23.19 -16.94
CA ALA A 82 27.80 24.39 -16.36
C ALA A 82 26.82 25.58 -16.37
N ASN A 83 27.25 26.71 -15.79
CA ASN A 83 26.47 27.94 -15.76
C ASN A 83 26.03 28.38 -17.18
N GLY A 84 24.73 28.51 -17.39
CA GLY A 84 24.13 28.86 -18.69
C GLY A 84 24.11 27.72 -19.71
N GLY A 85 24.56 26.52 -19.36
CA GLY A 85 24.39 25.31 -20.17
C GLY A 85 23.01 24.69 -19.94
N VAL A 86 22.45 24.10 -21.00
CA VAL A 86 21.10 23.51 -20.97
C VAL A 86 21.12 22.10 -21.55
N VAL A 87 20.52 21.17 -20.82
CA VAL A 87 20.18 19.83 -21.33
C VAL A 87 18.66 19.67 -21.32
N SER A 88 18.09 19.11 -22.39
CA SER A 88 16.64 18.98 -22.53
C SER A 88 16.19 17.71 -23.26
N GLY A 89 15.23 16.97 -22.70
CA GLY A 89 14.60 15.82 -23.35
C GLY A 89 15.56 14.68 -23.69
N ASN A 90 16.70 14.58 -23.00
CA ASN A 90 17.70 13.54 -23.20
C ASN A 90 17.37 12.31 -22.35
N THR A 91 17.98 11.18 -22.71
CA THR A 91 18.01 9.97 -21.89
C THR A 91 19.42 9.68 -21.44
N TYR A 92 19.63 9.62 -20.13
CA TYR A 92 20.89 9.29 -19.49
C TYR A 92 20.78 7.92 -18.84
N ASN A 93 21.51 6.93 -19.35
CA ASN A 93 21.57 5.60 -18.77
C ASN A 93 22.90 5.37 -18.04
N SER A 94 22.81 5.23 -16.72
CA SER A 94 23.95 4.95 -15.84
C SER A 94 25.00 6.07 -15.83
N ASN A 95 24.54 7.32 -15.96
CA ASN A 95 25.41 8.50 -15.93
C ASN A 95 25.54 9.09 -14.52
N VAL A 96 26.70 9.68 -14.27
CA VAL A 96 26.92 10.62 -13.18
C VAL A 96 26.74 12.03 -13.73
N VAL A 97 25.73 12.73 -13.23
CA VAL A 97 25.32 14.03 -13.75
C VAL A 97 25.51 15.09 -12.67
N THR A 98 26.13 16.21 -13.00
CA THR A 98 26.23 17.38 -12.13
C THR A 98 25.60 18.58 -12.82
N ILE A 99 24.57 19.13 -12.20
CA ILE A 99 23.94 20.39 -12.60
C ILE A 99 24.48 21.49 -11.68
N ALA A 100 25.38 22.29 -12.23
CA ALA A 100 26.06 23.37 -11.52
C ALA A 100 25.14 24.60 -11.33
N ALA A 101 25.59 25.56 -10.53
CA ALA A 101 24.92 26.85 -10.36
C ALA A 101 24.67 27.55 -11.71
N GLY A 102 23.40 27.83 -12.03
CA GLY A 102 22.96 28.42 -13.30
C GLY A 102 22.88 27.44 -14.48
N GLY A 103 23.16 26.15 -14.28
CA GLY A 103 22.90 25.08 -15.25
C GLY A 103 21.46 24.58 -15.18
N SER A 104 20.96 24.01 -16.28
CA SER A 104 19.56 23.55 -16.37
C SER A 104 19.41 22.19 -17.04
N SER A 105 18.58 21.33 -16.44
CA SER A 105 18.07 20.09 -17.02
C SER A 105 16.55 20.16 -17.11
N ILE A 106 16.00 19.82 -18.27
CA ILE A 106 14.59 20.04 -18.61
C ILE A 106 14.01 18.78 -19.28
N ASN A 107 13.02 18.15 -18.65
CA ASN A 107 12.33 16.95 -19.17
C ASN A 107 13.28 15.79 -19.51
N ASP A 108 14.46 15.74 -18.87
CA ASP A 108 15.41 14.64 -19.08
C ASP A 108 14.98 13.40 -18.31
N THR A 109 15.29 12.25 -18.89
CA THR A 109 15.02 10.93 -18.32
C THR A 109 16.32 10.30 -17.85
N PHE A 110 16.36 9.90 -16.59
CA PHE A 110 17.50 9.22 -15.99
C PHE A 110 17.11 7.76 -15.70
N VAL A 111 17.94 6.83 -16.14
CA VAL A 111 17.74 5.40 -15.95
C VAL A 111 19.05 4.73 -15.53
N ASN A 112 18.95 3.58 -14.89
CA ASN A 112 20.08 2.72 -14.52
C ASN A 112 19.67 1.28 -14.84
N ASP A 113 19.71 0.95 -16.13
CA ASP A 113 19.10 -0.25 -16.70
C ASP A 113 19.98 -0.92 -17.77
N GLY A 114 19.75 -2.20 -17.98
CA GLY A 114 20.44 -3.02 -18.97
C GLY A 114 21.91 -3.27 -18.63
N PRO A 115 22.73 -3.62 -19.64
CA PRO A 115 24.15 -3.95 -19.45
C PRO A 115 25.01 -2.81 -18.91
N ALA A 116 24.52 -1.58 -19.00
CA ALA A 116 25.19 -0.39 -18.50
C ALA A 116 24.97 -0.16 -17.00
N ALA A 117 23.98 -0.80 -16.39
CA ALA A 117 23.57 -0.51 -15.02
C ALA A 117 24.71 -0.69 -14.01
N ASP A 118 24.94 0.34 -13.20
CA ASP A 118 26.00 0.37 -12.20
C ASP A 118 25.53 0.93 -10.84
N GLY A 119 26.46 1.06 -9.89
CA GLY A 119 26.18 1.64 -8.57
C GLY A 119 26.44 3.15 -8.47
N ALA A 120 26.80 3.81 -9.58
CA ALA A 120 27.31 5.17 -9.60
C ALA A 120 26.30 6.19 -10.14
N ALA A 121 25.26 5.77 -10.86
CA ALA A 121 24.24 6.60 -11.52
C ALA A 121 23.60 7.70 -10.63
N THR A 122 24.28 8.82 -10.44
CA THR A 122 23.89 9.89 -9.52
C THR A 122 23.72 11.21 -10.26
N VAL A 123 22.55 11.83 -10.12
CA VAL A 123 22.28 13.22 -10.54
C VAL A 123 22.39 14.14 -9.35
N SER A 124 23.37 15.03 -9.36
CA SER A 124 23.60 16.03 -8.32
C SER A 124 23.15 17.41 -8.79
N VAL A 125 22.11 17.97 -8.16
CA VAL A 125 21.67 19.35 -8.39
C VAL A 125 22.25 20.22 -7.29
N THR A 126 23.23 21.06 -7.64
CA THR A 126 23.94 21.91 -6.68
C THR A 126 23.19 23.23 -6.43
N SER A 127 23.64 24.02 -5.44
CA SER A 127 23.06 25.33 -5.12
C SER A 127 22.99 26.22 -6.37
N GLY A 128 21.79 26.74 -6.68
CA GLY A 128 21.52 27.54 -7.87
C GLY A 128 21.38 26.76 -9.18
N GLY A 129 21.52 25.42 -9.16
CA GLY A 129 21.20 24.55 -10.29
C GLY A 129 19.69 24.32 -10.43
N THR A 130 19.24 23.98 -11.64
CA THR A 130 17.81 23.77 -11.95
C THR A 130 17.53 22.41 -12.60
N LEU A 131 16.50 21.71 -12.10
CA LEU A 131 16.02 20.43 -12.63
C LEU A 131 14.49 20.51 -12.80
N ASN A 132 13.99 20.49 -14.03
CA ASN A 132 12.56 20.67 -14.32
C ASN A 132 12.00 19.49 -15.12
N GLY A 133 10.89 18.90 -14.71
CA GLY A 133 10.20 17.82 -15.42
C GLY A 133 10.97 16.51 -15.51
N ALA A 134 12.00 16.34 -14.67
CA ALA A 134 12.89 15.18 -14.74
C ALA A 134 12.21 13.89 -14.29
N THR A 135 12.52 12.79 -14.97
CA THR A 135 11.94 11.48 -14.67
C THR A 135 13.03 10.46 -14.39
N PHE A 136 12.91 9.72 -13.29
CA PHE A 136 13.88 8.70 -12.86
C PHE A 136 13.21 7.31 -12.86
N ASN A 137 13.29 6.51 -13.92
CA ASN A 137 12.31 5.42 -14.16
C ASN A 137 12.74 3.97 -13.84
N SER A 138 14.02 3.65 -13.69
CA SER A 138 14.46 2.25 -13.52
C SER A 138 15.80 2.17 -12.79
N GLY A 139 15.79 1.74 -11.52
CA GLY A 139 16.99 1.38 -10.76
C GLY A 139 17.10 -0.13 -10.60
N THR A 140 17.60 -0.82 -11.62
CA THR A 140 17.74 -2.30 -11.61
C THR A 140 18.72 -2.78 -10.54
N VAL A 141 19.56 -1.87 -10.04
CA VAL A 141 20.52 -1.99 -8.96
C VAL A 141 20.38 -0.72 -8.12
N ASN A 142 20.58 -0.77 -6.80
CA ASN A 142 20.49 0.34 -5.82
C ASN A 142 21.42 1.56 -6.11
N GLY A 143 21.38 2.13 -7.31
CA GLY A 143 22.38 3.04 -7.87
C GLY A 143 21.81 4.30 -8.50
N LEU A 144 20.53 4.32 -8.93
CA LEU A 144 19.94 5.53 -9.51
C LEU A 144 19.50 6.49 -8.42
N ARG A 145 20.20 7.62 -8.30
CA ARG A 145 19.95 8.60 -7.24
C ARG A 145 19.91 10.02 -7.78
N VAL A 146 18.95 10.82 -7.32
CA VAL A 146 19.01 12.28 -7.39
C VAL A 146 19.34 12.84 -6.01
N VAL A 147 20.37 13.68 -5.94
CA VAL A 147 20.75 14.45 -4.75
C VAL A 147 20.49 15.92 -5.03
N VAL A 148 19.51 16.47 -4.34
CA VAL A 148 19.13 17.87 -4.43
C VAL A 148 19.80 18.61 -3.28
N GLY A 149 20.79 19.43 -3.60
CA GLY A 149 21.54 20.22 -2.62
C GLY A 149 20.76 21.43 -2.11
N SER A 150 21.19 21.99 -0.97
CA SER A 150 20.65 23.25 -0.46
C SER A 150 20.78 24.37 -1.51
N GLY A 151 19.73 25.17 -1.69
CA GLY A 151 19.67 26.24 -2.70
C GLY A 151 19.44 25.79 -4.14
N ALA A 152 19.28 24.49 -4.41
CA ALA A 152 18.86 23.99 -5.72
C ALA A 152 17.36 24.20 -5.97
N ASN A 153 16.96 24.30 -7.23
CA ASN A 153 15.56 24.46 -7.64
C ASN A 153 15.13 23.28 -8.51
N VAL A 154 14.16 22.51 -8.04
CA VAL A 154 13.63 21.33 -8.71
C VAL A 154 12.12 21.50 -8.90
N SER A 155 11.58 21.09 -10.03
CA SER A 155 10.12 21.12 -10.25
C SER A 155 9.69 19.99 -11.18
N GLY A 156 8.49 19.43 -11.00
CA GLY A 156 7.97 18.34 -11.83
C GLY A 156 8.82 17.06 -11.76
N LEU A 157 9.45 16.79 -10.62
CA LEU A 157 10.32 15.62 -10.44
C LEU A 157 9.46 14.36 -10.27
N THR A 158 9.68 13.37 -11.13
CA THR A 158 9.08 12.04 -11.01
C THR A 158 10.13 11.02 -10.57
N VAL A 159 9.92 10.39 -9.43
CA VAL A 159 10.78 9.35 -8.87
C VAL A 159 10.11 7.98 -9.07
N GLY A 160 10.64 7.23 -10.02
CA GLY A 160 10.25 5.88 -10.43
C GLY A 160 10.75 4.78 -9.49
N ALA A 161 10.32 3.55 -9.76
CA ALA A 161 10.75 2.36 -9.02
C ALA A 161 12.29 2.18 -9.04
N GLY A 162 12.88 1.89 -7.89
CA GLY A 162 14.33 1.68 -7.72
C GLY A 162 15.17 2.96 -7.71
N ALA A 163 14.56 4.14 -7.93
CA ALA A 163 15.24 5.42 -7.84
C ALA A 163 15.14 6.01 -6.43
N THR A 164 16.23 6.66 -5.99
CA THR A 164 16.27 7.38 -4.71
C THR A 164 16.36 8.89 -4.94
N ALA A 165 15.47 9.67 -4.31
CA ALA A 165 15.62 11.12 -4.20
C ALA A 165 16.05 11.50 -2.79
N VAL A 166 17.20 12.15 -2.66
CA VAL A 166 17.69 12.75 -1.42
C VAL A 166 17.61 14.26 -1.55
N VAL A 167 16.71 14.88 -0.80
CA VAL A 167 16.51 16.33 -0.81
C VAL A 167 17.09 16.91 0.48
N SER A 168 18.10 17.77 0.31
CA SER A 168 18.80 18.41 1.43
C SER A 168 18.04 19.61 1.97
N SER A 169 18.36 19.98 3.22
CA SER A 169 17.74 21.14 3.86
C SER A 169 17.97 22.42 3.08
N GLY A 170 16.89 23.18 2.81
CA GLY A 170 16.96 24.45 2.07
C GLY A 170 16.98 24.31 0.53
N ALA A 171 16.70 23.12 -0.02
CA ALA A 171 16.34 22.98 -1.43
C ALA A 171 14.90 23.44 -1.69
N HIS A 172 14.63 23.95 -2.89
CA HIS A 172 13.27 24.18 -3.39
C HIS A 172 12.92 23.05 -4.36
N VAL A 173 11.92 22.22 -4.03
CA VAL A 173 11.38 21.20 -4.97
C VAL A 173 10.08 21.76 -5.60
N SER A 174 9.32 21.04 -6.43
CA SER A 174 7.92 21.33 -6.81
C SER A 174 7.32 20.16 -7.52
N ALA A 175 6.00 19.96 -7.34
CA ALA A 175 5.25 18.93 -8.06
C ALA A 175 6.01 17.60 -8.07
N LEU A 176 6.44 17.17 -6.87
CA LEU A 176 7.16 15.91 -6.69
C LEU A 176 6.16 14.77 -6.76
N THR A 177 6.41 13.83 -7.67
CA THR A 177 5.65 12.59 -7.80
C THR A 177 6.55 11.42 -7.41
N ALA A 178 6.20 10.74 -6.32
CA ALA A 178 6.87 9.51 -5.90
C ALA A 178 6.01 8.31 -6.29
N THR A 179 6.55 7.41 -7.09
CA THR A 179 5.84 6.19 -7.54
C THR A 179 6.24 4.98 -6.70
N SER A 180 5.52 3.86 -6.86
CA SER A 180 5.82 2.61 -6.15
C SER A 180 7.27 2.16 -6.38
N GLY A 181 7.96 1.78 -5.30
CA GLY A 181 9.36 1.33 -5.36
C GLY A 181 10.40 2.45 -5.34
N SER A 182 9.99 3.73 -5.31
CA SER A 182 10.91 4.85 -5.10
C SER A 182 11.29 5.03 -3.63
N VAL A 183 12.46 5.60 -3.36
CA VAL A 183 12.84 6.08 -2.02
C VAL A 183 12.97 7.58 -2.07
N VAL A 184 12.06 8.31 -1.41
CA VAL A 184 12.22 9.76 -1.21
C VAL A 184 12.62 10.01 0.24
N SER A 185 13.79 10.62 0.44
CA SER A 185 14.29 11.07 1.73
C SER A 185 14.50 12.58 1.69
N MET A 186 13.70 13.32 2.46
CA MET A 186 13.78 14.78 2.51
C MET A 186 14.19 15.23 3.91
N ALA A 187 15.28 15.98 3.99
CA ALA A 187 15.52 16.88 5.10
C ALA A 187 14.97 18.25 4.65
N ALA A 188 13.76 18.62 5.08
CA ALA A 188 13.11 19.95 4.98
C ALA A 188 13.55 20.93 3.86
N THR A 189 12.77 21.28 2.84
CA THR A 189 11.36 21.68 2.84
C THR A 189 10.78 21.36 1.47
N TYR A 190 9.46 21.13 1.41
CA TYR A 190 8.71 21.48 0.20
C TYR A 190 7.41 22.22 0.53
N GLY A 191 6.95 23.12 -0.37
CA GLY A 191 5.70 23.88 -0.33
C GLY A 191 5.72 25.24 0.41
N SER A 192 5.15 26.29 -0.20
CA SER A 192 4.76 27.55 0.49
C SER A 192 3.46 27.38 1.30
N GLY A 193 3.09 26.13 1.59
CA GLY A 193 1.89 25.81 2.35
C GLY A 193 2.05 26.31 3.78
N THR A 194 1.08 27.08 4.24
CA THR A 194 0.92 27.31 5.66
C THR A 194 0.22 26.09 6.25
N PRO A 195 0.58 25.65 7.48
CA PRO A 195 -0.24 24.68 8.18
C PRO A 195 -1.68 25.19 8.22
N ASN A 196 -2.65 24.29 8.20
CA ASN A 196 -4.03 24.72 8.41
C ASN A 196 -4.10 25.35 9.80
N THR A 197 -4.66 26.56 9.86
CA THR A 197 -4.90 27.20 11.15
C THR A 197 -6.07 26.50 11.82
N GLU A 198 -5.90 26.15 13.09
CA GLU A 198 -6.99 25.72 13.97
C GLU A 198 -8.25 26.57 13.75
N PRO A 199 -9.42 25.97 13.48
CA PRO A 199 -10.66 26.71 13.44
C PRO A 199 -10.88 27.45 14.77
N PRO A 200 -11.33 28.71 14.77
CA PRO A 200 -11.53 29.49 15.98
C PRO A 200 -12.55 28.83 16.92
N LEU A 201 -12.20 28.78 18.21
CA LEU A 201 -12.99 28.13 19.25
C LEU A 201 -14.20 28.98 19.69
N SER A 202 -15.42 28.69 19.23
CA SER A 202 -16.66 29.18 19.87
C SER A 202 -17.89 28.30 19.61
N GLY A 203 -18.75 28.13 20.62
CA GLY A 203 -20.08 27.50 20.45
C GLY A 203 -20.15 25.97 20.50
N PHE A 204 -19.17 25.28 21.09
CA PHE A 204 -19.14 23.82 21.13
C PHE A 204 -20.08 23.19 22.14
N THR A 205 -20.59 22.01 21.78
CA THR A 205 -21.10 21.06 22.78
C THR A 205 -19.94 20.24 23.33
N PHE A 206 -19.76 20.25 24.65
CA PHE A 206 -18.74 19.43 25.32
C PHE A 206 -19.23 18.00 25.48
N LEU A 207 -18.47 17.06 24.92
CA LEU A 207 -18.72 15.63 24.99
C LEU A 207 -17.55 14.97 25.73
N SER A 208 -17.85 14.10 26.68
CA SER A 208 -16.79 13.46 27.47
C SER A 208 -17.04 12.00 27.78
N GLY A 209 -15.97 11.20 27.69
CA GLY A 209 -16.03 9.77 27.99
C GLY A 209 -16.80 8.96 26.96
N GLY A 210 -16.59 7.63 26.99
CA GLY A 210 -17.41 6.68 26.25
C GLY A 210 -17.10 6.58 24.75
N ASN A 211 -17.93 5.80 24.05
CA ASN A 211 -17.84 5.55 22.61
C ASN A 211 -18.88 6.41 21.88
N TRP A 212 -18.43 7.17 20.88
CA TRP A 212 -19.27 8.08 20.11
C TRP A 212 -19.40 7.62 18.66
N SER A 213 -20.54 7.88 18.06
CA SER A 213 -20.76 7.66 16.62
C SER A 213 -21.26 8.96 16.00
N ALA A 214 -20.57 9.43 14.96
CA ALA A 214 -21.07 10.47 14.08
C ALA A 214 -21.89 9.80 12.97
N VAL A 215 -23.18 10.12 12.92
CA VAL A 215 -24.15 9.59 11.96
C VAL A 215 -24.84 10.72 11.23
N ASN A 216 -25.07 10.56 9.93
CA ASN A 216 -25.89 11.49 9.17
C ASN A 216 -27.36 11.13 9.38
N ILE A 217 -28.15 12.11 9.80
CA ILE A 217 -29.59 12.03 9.88
C ILE A 217 -30.13 13.23 9.13
N SER A 218 -30.76 12.99 7.97
CA SER A 218 -31.35 14.02 7.13
C SER A 218 -30.37 15.16 6.76
N GLY A 219 -29.12 14.82 6.43
CA GLY A 219 -28.10 15.80 6.05
C GLY A 219 -27.40 16.48 7.22
N VAL A 220 -27.75 16.15 8.46
CA VAL A 220 -27.15 16.70 9.67
C VAL A 220 -26.31 15.64 10.37
N THR A 221 -25.09 15.98 10.76
CA THR A 221 -24.25 15.10 11.59
C THR A 221 -24.71 15.16 13.04
N TYR A 222 -25.10 14.01 13.57
CA TYR A 222 -25.37 13.80 14.98
C TYR A 222 -24.27 12.95 15.61
N TYR A 223 -23.79 13.39 16.77
CA TYR A 223 -22.87 12.65 17.62
C TYR A 223 -23.68 11.94 18.69
N GLN A 224 -23.63 10.61 18.68
CA GLN A 224 -24.45 9.76 19.54
C GLN A 224 -23.61 8.92 20.48
N SER A 225 -24.02 8.84 21.75
CA SER A 225 -23.48 7.91 22.74
C SER A 225 -24.54 7.55 23.78
N GLY A 226 -24.97 6.28 23.80
CA GLY A 226 -26.07 5.84 24.64
C GLY A 226 -27.35 6.63 24.35
N THR A 227 -27.87 7.34 25.34
CA THR A 227 -29.05 8.21 25.20
C THR A 227 -28.73 9.64 24.77
N GLN A 228 -27.43 9.99 24.65
CA GLN A 228 -27.00 11.32 24.24
C GLN A 228 -26.96 11.40 22.71
N SER A 229 -27.46 12.51 22.17
CA SER A 229 -27.45 12.81 20.74
C SER A 229 -27.33 14.33 20.57
N VAL A 230 -26.22 14.79 20.00
CA VAL A 230 -25.94 16.22 19.85
C VAL A 230 -25.52 16.53 18.41
N THR A 231 -25.59 17.78 18.02
CA THR A 231 -25.18 18.25 16.69
C THR A 231 -24.44 19.58 16.80
N GLY A 232 -23.87 20.05 15.70
CA GLY A 232 -23.01 21.23 15.64
C GLY A 232 -21.56 20.93 16.02
N PRO A 233 -20.73 21.97 16.19
CA PRO A 233 -19.33 21.82 16.59
C PRO A 233 -19.23 21.14 17.96
N VAL A 234 -18.30 20.18 18.08
CA VAL A 234 -18.11 19.39 19.30
C VAL A 234 -16.69 19.50 19.81
N LEU A 235 -16.57 19.57 21.13
CA LEU A 235 -15.31 19.33 21.83
C LEU A 235 -15.44 17.99 22.54
N MET A 236 -14.70 17.00 22.07
CA MET A 236 -14.67 15.65 22.64
C MET A 236 -13.44 15.49 23.52
N SER A 237 -13.66 15.24 24.81
CA SER A 237 -12.58 15.04 25.78
C SER A 237 -12.63 13.68 26.45
N ARG A 238 -11.48 12.98 26.54
CA ARG A 238 -11.40 11.66 27.20
C ARG A 238 -12.38 10.62 26.65
N ILE A 239 -12.78 10.75 25.39
CA ILE A 239 -13.59 9.73 24.73
C ILE A 239 -12.70 8.52 24.39
N ASN A 240 -13.32 7.34 24.27
CA ASN A 240 -12.62 6.12 23.88
C ASN A 240 -12.55 6.00 22.35
N THR A 241 -13.69 6.20 21.68
CA THR A 241 -13.80 6.05 20.23
C THR A 241 -14.73 7.10 19.62
N LEU A 242 -14.45 7.48 18.38
CA LEU A 242 -15.38 8.18 17.50
C LEU A 242 -15.47 7.41 16.18
N THR A 243 -16.64 6.87 15.86
CA THR A 243 -16.89 6.23 14.56
C THR A 243 -17.65 7.18 13.65
N ILE A 244 -17.06 7.57 12.53
CA ILE A 244 -17.69 8.45 11.54
C ILE A 244 -18.27 7.58 10.43
N SER A 245 -19.60 7.50 10.42
CA SER A 245 -20.36 6.64 9.53
C SER A 245 -20.59 7.28 8.16
N SER A 246 -21.00 6.46 7.19
CA SER A 246 -21.36 6.89 5.84
C SER A 246 -22.33 8.10 5.85
N GLY A 247 -21.99 9.13 5.09
CA GLY A 247 -22.72 10.39 4.97
C GLY A 247 -22.48 11.39 6.10
N ALA A 248 -21.90 10.97 7.23
CA ALA A 248 -21.62 11.88 8.34
C ALA A 248 -20.41 12.75 8.00
N VAL A 249 -20.55 14.06 8.23
CA VAL A 249 -19.45 15.03 8.09
C VAL A 249 -19.16 15.60 9.46
N VAL A 250 -18.07 15.13 10.08
CA VAL A 250 -17.54 15.74 11.31
C VAL A 250 -16.70 16.93 10.89
N SER A 251 -17.21 18.14 11.13
CA SER A 251 -16.54 19.38 10.75
C SER A 251 -16.28 20.24 11.97
N GLY A 252 -15.07 20.80 12.11
CA GLY A 252 -14.74 21.71 13.19
C GLY A 252 -14.70 21.05 14.58
N ALA A 253 -14.45 19.75 14.67
CA ALA A 253 -14.38 19.05 15.94
C ALA A 253 -13.01 19.23 16.60
N THR A 254 -12.98 19.33 17.93
CA THR A 254 -11.75 19.21 18.71
C THR A 254 -11.80 17.95 19.54
N ILE A 255 -10.88 17.02 19.32
CA ILE A 255 -10.82 15.72 19.98
C ILE A 255 -9.50 15.65 20.74
N ALA A 256 -9.54 15.69 22.08
CA ALA A 256 -8.34 15.83 22.90
C ALA A 256 -8.48 15.28 24.34
N GLY A 257 -7.41 15.34 25.12
CA GLY A 257 -7.44 15.06 26.57
C GLY A 257 -7.58 13.58 26.96
N GLY A 258 -7.41 12.66 26.01
CA GLY A 258 -7.33 11.20 26.20
C GLY A 258 -6.55 10.57 25.04
N VAL A 259 -6.68 9.25 24.85
CA VAL A 259 -6.12 8.53 23.68
C VAL A 259 -7.23 7.90 22.85
N PRO A 260 -8.00 8.71 22.09
CA PRO A 260 -9.17 8.22 21.38
C PRO A 260 -8.79 7.46 20.11
N THR A 261 -9.65 6.54 19.68
CA THR A 261 -9.59 5.99 18.32
C THR A 261 -10.69 6.58 17.46
N VAL A 262 -10.33 7.38 16.46
CA VAL A 262 -11.22 7.90 15.44
C VAL A 262 -11.21 6.96 14.23
N SER A 263 -12.37 6.49 13.80
CA SER A 263 -12.52 5.61 12.63
C SER A 263 -13.43 6.27 11.60
N VAL A 264 -12.86 6.66 10.47
CA VAL A 264 -13.59 7.23 9.33
C VAL A 264 -13.95 6.10 8.38
N LEU A 265 -15.20 5.67 8.42
CA LEU A 265 -15.70 4.54 7.64
C LEU A 265 -16.05 4.94 6.21
N ASN A 266 -16.41 3.96 5.37
CA ASN A 266 -16.81 4.17 3.98
C ASN A 266 -17.91 5.24 3.84
N GLY A 267 -17.63 6.29 3.08
CA GLY A 267 -18.51 7.45 2.85
C GLY A 267 -18.63 8.41 4.03
N GLY A 268 -17.91 8.18 5.13
CA GLY A 268 -17.78 9.13 6.23
C GLY A 268 -16.69 10.15 5.94
N THR A 269 -16.88 11.37 6.44
CA THR A 269 -15.95 12.49 6.23
C THR A 269 -15.61 13.18 7.53
N MET A 270 -14.34 13.48 7.75
CA MET A 270 -13.88 14.40 8.79
C MET A 270 -13.17 15.58 8.15
N THR A 271 -13.63 16.81 8.42
CA THR A 271 -13.00 18.02 7.90
C THR A 271 -12.68 19.05 8.96
N ASP A 272 -11.68 19.86 8.69
CA ASP A 272 -11.39 21.08 9.46
C ASP A 272 -11.37 20.84 10.98
N SER A 273 -10.89 19.69 11.42
CA SER A 273 -10.95 19.25 12.82
C SER A 273 -9.55 19.10 13.40
N LEU A 274 -9.44 19.22 14.73
CA LEU A 274 -8.23 18.95 15.49
C LEU A 274 -8.38 17.63 16.26
N GLU A 275 -7.42 16.73 16.08
CA GLU A 275 -7.22 15.58 16.95
C GLU A 275 -5.86 15.69 17.64
N VAL A 276 -5.82 15.42 18.94
CA VAL A 276 -4.59 15.45 19.75
C VAL A 276 -4.44 14.11 20.47
N ASN A 277 -3.27 13.49 20.32
CA ASN A 277 -2.88 12.26 21.03
C ASN A 277 -3.86 11.10 20.85
N GLY A 278 -4.04 10.58 19.63
CA GLY A 278 -4.99 9.51 19.36
C GLY A 278 -4.60 8.59 18.20
N TYR A 279 -5.51 7.70 17.85
CA TYR A 279 -5.41 6.83 16.69
C TYR A 279 -6.45 7.24 15.66
N LEU A 280 -6.02 7.54 14.44
CA LEU A 280 -6.93 7.72 13.31
C LEU A 280 -6.85 6.51 12.37
N VAL A 281 -7.99 5.96 12.01
CA VAL A 281 -8.14 4.97 10.93
C VAL A 281 -9.07 5.52 9.86
N VAL A 282 -8.54 5.76 8.67
CA VAL A 282 -9.32 6.05 7.46
C VAL A 282 -9.52 4.74 6.72
N ALA A 283 -10.75 4.23 6.72
CA ALA A 283 -11.12 2.99 6.05
C ALA A 283 -11.33 3.20 4.54
N ASN A 284 -11.58 2.11 3.80
CA ASN A 284 -11.92 2.18 2.39
C ASN A 284 -13.13 3.10 2.14
N GLY A 285 -12.97 4.11 1.28
CA GLY A 285 -13.98 5.12 0.97
C GLY A 285 -14.21 6.17 2.05
N GLY A 286 -13.45 6.16 3.15
CA GLY A 286 -13.42 7.23 4.14
C GLY A 286 -12.56 8.40 3.65
N VAL A 287 -12.95 9.62 4.02
CA VAL A 287 -12.24 10.85 3.60
C VAL A 287 -11.93 11.72 4.82
N VAL A 288 -10.67 12.13 4.94
CA VAL A 288 -10.26 13.19 5.86
C VAL A 288 -9.73 14.38 5.04
N SER A 289 -10.12 15.59 5.40
CA SER A 289 -9.63 16.78 4.70
C SER A 289 -9.48 18.03 5.57
N GLY A 290 -8.35 18.72 5.46
CA GLY A 290 -8.16 20.01 6.13
C GLY A 290 -7.98 19.90 7.65
N ASN A 291 -7.76 18.69 8.19
CA ASN A 291 -7.63 18.47 9.63
C ASN A 291 -6.21 18.72 10.13
N THR A 292 -6.06 18.86 11.45
CA THR A 292 -4.79 18.88 12.15
C THR A 292 -4.71 17.68 13.10
N TYR A 293 -3.67 16.87 12.94
CA TYR A 293 -3.35 15.73 13.78
C TYR A 293 -2.06 16.05 14.54
N ASN A 294 -2.15 16.26 15.84
CA ASN A 294 -0.99 16.48 16.69
C ASN A 294 -0.71 15.27 17.58
N SER A 295 0.43 14.62 17.32
CA SER A 295 0.88 13.44 18.05
C SER A 295 -0.06 12.23 17.89
N ASN A 296 -0.73 12.13 16.75
CA ASN A 296 -1.59 10.98 16.41
C ASN A 296 -0.81 9.89 15.68
N VAL A 297 -1.25 8.65 15.90
CA VAL A 297 -0.90 7.52 15.04
C VAL A 297 -1.98 7.39 13.98
N VAL A 298 -1.62 7.54 12.71
CA VAL A 298 -2.61 7.59 11.61
C VAL A 298 -2.42 6.41 10.68
N ARG A 299 -3.54 5.77 10.29
CA ARG A 299 -3.59 4.76 9.23
C ARG A 299 -4.59 5.18 8.16
N ILE A 300 -4.13 5.22 6.91
CA ILE A 300 -4.98 5.40 5.75
C ILE A 300 -5.00 4.08 4.99
N SER A 301 -6.14 3.40 5.00
CA SER A 301 -6.33 2.06 4.41
C SER A 301 -6.54 2.14 2.90
N ALA A 302 -6.45 1.01 2.21
CA ALA A 302 -6.75 0.91 0.77
C ALA A 302 -8.09 1.56 0.41
N GLY A 303 -8.08 2.52 -0.51
CA GLY A 303 -9.24 3.32 -0.94
C GLY A 303 -9.68 4.42 0.03
N GLY A 304 -8.95 4.65 1.13
CA GLY A 304 -9.13 5.83 1.99
C GLY A 304 -8.36 7.04 1.46
N SER A 305 -8.84 8.25 1.78
CA SER A 305 -8.25 9.50 1.29
C SER A 305 -7.96 10.50 2.40
N SER A 306 -6.80 11.17 2.30
CA SER A 306 -6.42 12.34 3.12
C SER A 306 -6.08 13.51 2.21
N ILE A 307 -6.64 14.69 2.48
CA ILE A 307 -6.58 15.84 1.56
C ILE A 307 -6.29 17.12 2.35
N ASN A 308 -5.15 17.77 2.09
CA ASN A 308 -4.74 18.99 2.78
C ASN A 308 -4.64 18.83 4.31
N ASP A 309 -4.40 17.63 4.84
CA ASP A 309 -4.29 17.44 6.29
C ASP A 309 -2.89 17.81 6.82
N THR A 310 -2.86 18.32 8.04
CA THR A 310 -1.66 18.70 8.79
C THR A 310 -1.31 17.63 9.80
N TYR A 311 -0.08 17.13 9.76
CA TYR A 311 0.47 16.16 10.69
C TYR A 311 1.64 16.81 11.44
N ILE A 312 1.57 16.86 12.76
CA ILE A 312 2.59 17.46 13.62
C ILE A 312 2.85 16.57 14.85
N ASN A 313 4.01 16.74 15.47
CA ASN A 313 4.34 16.08 16.74
C ASN A 313 4.99 17.11 17.68
N SER A 314 4.16 17.91 18.34
CA SER A 314 4.63 19.11 19.03
C SER A 314 3.93 19.36 20.36
N GLY A 315 4.62 20.04 21.28
CA GLY A 315 4.14 20.31 22.63
C GLY A 315 4.78 19.40 23.70
N PRO A 316 4.41 19.61 24.98
CA PRO A 316 5.01 18.91 26.12
C PRO A 316 4.68 17.41 26.19
N ASP A 317 3.61 16.97 25.51
CA ASP A 317 3.12 15.59 25.50
C ASP A 317 3.40 14.87 24.16
N ALA A 318 4.34 15.38 23.36
CA ALA A 318 4.61 14.82 22.04
C ALA A 318 5.11 13.37 22.09
N ASP A 319 4.44 12.49 21.33
CA ASP A 319 4.59 11.04 21.39
C ASP A 319 5.68 10.53 20.43
N SER A 320 6.47 9.56 20.87
CA SER A 320 7.43 8.84 20.02
C SER A 320 6.77 7.93 18.97
N ALA A 321 5.47 7.64 19.11
CA ALA A 321 4.73 6.71 18.27
C ALA A 321 3.91 7.36 17.13
N ALA A 322 3.90 8.69 17.00
CA ALA A 322 3.01 9.50 16.12
C ALA A 322 3.20 9.35 14.59
N ASN A 323 3.37 8.11 14.09
CA ASN A 323 3.64 7.83 12.69
C ASN A 323 2.34 7.79 11.87
N VAL A 324 2.47 8.14 10.59
CA VAL A 324 1.40 8.03 9.60
C VAL A 324 1.72 6.84 8.68
N THR A 325 0.77 5.94 8.48
CA THR A 325 0.91 4.77 7.59
C THR A 325 -0.12 4.87 6.46
N VAL A 326 0.35 4.91 5.23
CA VAL A 326 -0.48 5.00 4.02
C VAL A 326 -0.41 3.65 3.29
N MET A 327 -1.49 2.88 3.32
CA MET A 327 -1.56 1.52 2.78
C MET A 327 -1.67 1.49 1.25
N SER A 328 -1.35 0.36 0.64
CA SER A 328 -1.58 0.13 -0.80
C SER A 328 -3.01 0.51 -1.21
N GLY A 329 -3.16 1.29 -2.29
CA GLY A 329 -4.45 1.77 -2.78
C GLY A 329 -5.03 2.99 -2.05
N ALA A 330 -4.35 3.54 -1.04
CA ALA A 330 -4.74 4.79 -0.39
C ALA A 330 -4.23 6.03 -1.15
N THR A 331 -4.88 7.18 -0.95
CA THR A 331 -4.50 8.46 -1.56
C THR A 331 -4.26 9.53 -0.50
N VAL A 332 -3.14 10.25 -0.60
CA VAL A 332 -2.84 11.42 0.24
C VAL A 332 -2.46 12.59 -0.66
N THR A 333 -3.23 13.66 -0.60
CA THR A 333 -3.06 14.84 -1.44
C THR A 333 -2.71 16.04 -0.58
N SER A 334 -1.60 16.68 -0.91
CA SER A 334 -1.09 17.90 -0.30
C SER A 334 -0.93 17.84 1.24
N PRO A 335 -0.34 16.77 1.81
CA PRO A 335 -0.16 16.67 3.26
C PRO A 335 0.86 17.69 3.76
N TYR A 336 0.63 18.27 4.95
CA TYR A 336 1.59 19.13 5.63
C TYR A 336 2.25 18.38 6.79
N LEU A 337 3.55 18.08 6.69
CA LEU A 337 4.35 17.45 7.74
C LEU A 337 5.14 18.53 8.51
N GLY A 338 4.54 19.00 9.60
CA GLY A 338 5.04 20.11 10.41
C GLY A 338 5.99 19.70 11.55
N ASN A 339 6.19 20.61 12.51
CA ASN A 339 7.18 20.54 13.60
C ASN A 339 7.14 19.22 14.41
N ALA A 340 8.32 18.68 14.73
CA ALA A 340 8.55 17.46 15.49
C ALA A 340 9.47 17.73 16.72
N SER A 341 8.96 18.45 17.72
CA SER A 341 9.77 19.00 18.83
C SER A 341 10.28 17.96 19.85
N ALA A 342 9.68 16.77 19.92
CA ALA A 342 10.04 15.71 20.88
C ALA A 342 10.51 14.39 20.24
N GLY A 343 10.83 14.40 18.94
CA GLY A 343 11.26 13.22 18.19
C GLY A 343 10.68 13.22 16.79
N ALA A 344 11.45 12.71 15.83
CA ALA A 344 11.02 12.64 14.44
C ALA A 344 9.86 11.64 14.28
N PHE A 345 8.74 12.08 13.72
CA PHE A 345 7.68 11.17 13.24
C PHE A 345 7.84 10.92 11.74
N THR A 346 7.40 9.75 11.28
CA THR A 346 7.50 9.34 9.87
C THR A 346 6.12 9.11 9.26
N MET A 347 5.89 9.64 8.06
CA MET A 347 4.85 9.17 7.15
C MET A 347 5.43 8.07 6.27
N THR A 348 5.01 6.83 6.51
CA THR A 348 5.39 5.64 5.74
C THR A 348 4.33 5.34 4.69
N VAL A 349 4.76 5.23 3.43
CA VAL A 349 3.88 5.01 2.29
C VAL A 349 4.16 3.62 1.70
N SER A 350 3.19 2.72 1.78
CA SER A 350 3.25 1.35 1.23
C SER A 350 3.22 1.38 -0.31
N ALA A 351 3.74 0.32 -0.91
CA ALA A 351 3.67 0.12 -2.35
C ALA A 351 2.22 0.09 -2.85
N GLY A 352 1.91 0.86 -3.89
CA GLY A 352 0.56 1.01 -4.44
C GLY A 352 -0.28 2.14 -3.82
N ALA A 353 0.23 2.84 -2.80
CA ALA A 353 -0.35 4.10 -2.34
C ALA A 353 0.07 5.28 -3.24
N THR A 354 -0.72 6.35 -3.24
CA THR A 354 -0.41 7.60 -3.96
C THR A 354 -0.25 8.75 -2.98
N VAL A 355 0.88 9.49 -3.06
CA VAL A 355 1.06 10.75 -2.34
C VAL A 355 1.44 11.86 -3.33
N THR A 356 0.70 12.96 -3.33
CA THR A 356 0.92 14.10 -4.22
C THR A 356 1.14 15.39 -3.43
N GLU A 357 2.06 16.24 -3.89
CA GLU A 357 2.30 17.59 -3.35
C GLU A 357 2.60 17.69 -1.83
N PRO A 358 3.43 16.81 -1.24
CA PRO A 358 3.71 16.89 0.19
C PRO A 358 4.45 18.19 0.56
N THR A 359 4.04 18.80 1.67
CA THR A 359 4.73 19.92 2.32
C THR A 359 5.46 19.40 3.57
N THR A 360 6.75 19.72 3.73
CA THR A 360 7.54 19.32 4.92
C THR A 360 8.35 20.50 5.44
N VAL A 361 8.58 20.62 6.76
CA VAL A 361 9.32 21.77 7.35
C VAL A 361 10.59 21.36 8.09
N ALA A 362 11.49 22.32 8.30
CA ALA A 362 12.74 22.13 9.05
C ALA A 362 12.47 21.72 10.50
N GLY A 363 13.06 20.58 10.91
CA GLY A 363 12.78 19.96 12.21
C GLY A 363 11.38 19.32 12.31
N GLY A 364 10.71 19.09 11.18
CA GLY A 364 9.40 18.44 11.10
C GLY A 364 9.43 16.94 10.78
N GLY A 365 8.26 16.40 10.41
CA GLY A 365 8.08 14.99 10.05
C GLY A 365 8.80 14.57 8.76
N ARG A 366 9.13 13.28 8.64
CA ARG A 366 9.82 12.70 7.46
C ARG A 366 8.83 11.92 6.60
N LEU A 367 8.86 12.15 5.28
CA LEU A 367 8.18 11.27 4.32
C LEU A 367 9.14 10.13 3.92
N VAL A 368 8.67 8.89 4.00
CA VAL A 368 9.40 7.68 3.57
C VAL A 368 8.47 6.80 2.75
N THR A 369 8.79 6.61 1.48
CA THR A 369 8.14 5.63 0.61
C THR A 369 8.87 4.30 0.77
N TYR A 370 8.16 3.25 1.20
CA TYR A 370 8.74 1.95 1.51
C TYR A 370 8.27 0.93 0.47
N ALA A 371 9.22 0.24 -0.15
CA ALA A 371 8.97 -0.93 -0.98
C ALA A 371 9.04 -2.21 -0.12
N GLY A 372 8.41 -2.19 1.05
CA GLY A 372 8.35 -3.35 1.95
C GLY A 372 6.99 -4.01 1.88
N ILE A 373 7.01 -5.29 2.21
CA ILE A 373 5.90 -6.23 2.12
C ILE A 373 4.78 -5.78 3.06
N ASP A 374 3.59 -5.48 2.52
CA ASP A 374 2.36 -5.64 3.30
C ASP A 374 2.33 -7.10 3.77
N GLY A 375 1.97 -7.40 5.03
CA GLY A 375 2.08 -8.73 5.67
C GLY A 375 1.49 -9.96 4.95
N SER A 376 1.04 -9.78 3.71
CA SER A 376 0.58 -10.72 2.71
C SER A 376 1.61 -11.24 1.69
N ALA A 377 2.89 -10.81 1.65
CA ALA A 377 3.83 -11.52 0.75
C ALA A 377 4.35 -12.82 1.39
N PRO A 378 4.38 -13.93 0.65
CA PRO A 378 4.90 -15.21 1.14
C PRO A 378 6.38 -15.04 1.45
N CYS A 379 6.86 -15.48 2.61
CA CYS A 379 8.28 -15.43 2.98
C CYS A 379 8.63 -16.49 4.03
N PHE A 380 9.91 -16.86 4.03
CA PHE A 380 10.59 -17.55 5.13
C PHE A 380 11.13 -16.56 6.15
N LEU A 381 11.14 -16.92 7.43
CA LEU A 381 11.91 -16.20 8.45
C LEU A 381 13.35 -16.75 8.54
N PRO A 382 14.30 -15.99 9.13
CA PRO A 382 15.64 -16.47 9.41
C PRO A 382 15.66 -17.88 10.00
N ASP A 383 16.70 -18.63 9.63
CA ASP A 383 16.97 -20.00 10.06
C ASP A 383 16.02 -21.07 9.47
N SER A 384 15.14 -20.72 8.54
CA SER A 384 14.42 -21.72 7.73
C SER A 384 15.42 -22.49 6.86
N MET A 385 15.51 -23.81 7.01
CA MET A 385 16.53 -24.64 6.38
C MET A 385 16.04 -25.17 5.03
N ILE A 386 16.59 -24.67 3.93
CA ILE A 386 16.22 -25.07 2.57
C ILE A 386 17.13 -26.20 2.09
N THR A 387 16.55 -27.24 1.49
CA THR A 387 17.31 -28.37 0.96
C THR A 387 17.98 -28.03 -0.37
N LEU A 388 19.31 -27.88 -0.36
CA LEU A 388 20.15 -27.76 -1.55
C LEU A 388 20.76 -29.11 -1.93
N ALA A 389 21.31 -29.22 -3.14
CA ALA A 389 22.03 -30.40 -3.59
C ALA A 389 23.24 -30.75 -2.67
N ARG A 390 23.78 -29.73 -1.97
CA ARG A 390 24.90 -29.83 -1.02
C ARG A 390 24.49 -30.04 0.45
N GLY A 391 23.20 -30.20 0.73
CA GLY A 391 22.64 -30.30 2.08
C GLY A 391 21.74 -29.12 2.44
N ASP A 392 21.19 -29.13 3.65
CA ASP A 392 20.28 -28.08 4.12
C ASP A 392 21.05 -26.80 4.50
N VAL A 393 20.60 -25.66 3.98
CA VAL A 393 21.22 -24.34 4.19
C VAL A 393 20.18 -23.34 4.71
N PRO A 394 20.50 -22.49 5.71
CA PRO A 394 19.60 -21.44 6.14
C PRO A 394 19.24 -20.48 5.01
N VAL A 395 17.97 -20.09 4.91
CA VAL A 395 17.46 -19.25 3.81
C VAL A 395 18.22 -17.93 3.65
N GLN A 396 18.73 -17.35 4.74
CA GLN A 396 19.49 -16.10 4.72
C GLN A 396 20.87 -16.20 4.04
N ASP A 397 21.39 -17.42 3.91
CA ASP A 397 22.73 -17.74 3.41
C ASP A 397 22.70 -18.28 1.96
N ILE A 398 21.51 -18.43 1.37
CA ILE A 398 21.35 -18.84 -0.02
C ILE A 398 21.72 -17.69 -0.95
N GLU A 399 22.44 -18.00 -2.02
CA GLU A 399 22.88 -17.04 -3.02
C GLU A 399 22.33 -17.37 -4.42
N VAL A 400 22.27 -16.36 -5.29
CA VAL A 400 21.92 -16.58 -6.71
C VAL A 400 22.94 -17.54 -7.33
N GLY A 401 22.44 -18.56 -8.02
CA GLY A 401 23.23 -19.63 -8.61
C GLY A 401 23.33 -20.89 -7.75
N ASP A 402 22.94 -20.85 -6.47
CA ASP A 402 22.84 -22.06 -5.64
C ASP A 402 21.88 -23.07 -6.27
N GLU A 403 22.18 -24.36 -6.08
CA GLU A 403 21.43 -25.47 -6.63
C GLU A 403 20.48 -26.06 -5.59
N ILE A 404 19.18 -25.74 -5.72
CA ILE A 404 18.12 -26.18 -4.83
C ILE A 404 17.48 -27.47 -5.34
N VAL A 405 17.18 -28.38 -4.42
CA VAL A 405 16.42 -29.59 -4.71
C VAL A 405 14.95 -29.23 -4.87
N THR A 406 14.39 -29.59 -6.01
CA THR A 406 13.01 -29.31 -6.42
C THR A 406 12.25 -30.61 -6.64
N TYR A 407 10.94 -30.54 -6.41
CA TYR A 407 10.04 -31.70 -6.45
C TYR A 407 8.93 -31.42 -7.47
N HIS A 408 8.68 -32.36 -8.38
CA HIS A 408 7.59 -32.22 -9.35
C HIS A 408 7.05 -33.59 -9.75
N GLY A 409 5.76 -33.84 -9.50
CA GLY A 409 5.10 -35.10 -9.88
C GLY A 409 5.82 -36.36 -9.34
N GLY A 410 6.39 -36.29 -8.13
CA GLY A 410 7.16 -37.38 -7.52
C GLY A 410 8.61 -37.53 -8.03
N THR A 411 9.04 -36.69 -8.98
CA THR A 411 10.43 -36.65 -9.46
C THR A 411 11.22 -35.60 -8.68
N VAL A 412 12.46 -35.93 -8.34
CA VAL A 412 13.43 -35.01 -7.71
C VAL A 412 14.36 -34.48 -8.79
N SER A 413 14.47 -33.15 -8.88
CA SER A 413 15.36 -32.44 -9.79
C SER A 413 16.14 -31.34 -9.06
N VAL A 414 17.19 -30.82 -9.68
CA VAL A 414 17.94 -29.67 -9.15
C VAL A 414 17.68 -28.48 -10.05
N ARG A 415 17.46 -27.31 -9.46
CA ARG A 415 17.31 -26.05 -10.20
C ARG A 415 18.13 -24.96 -9.57
N LYS A 416 18.57 -24.01 -10.40
CA LYS A 416 19.35 -22.87 -9.92
C LYS A 416 18.43 -21.80 -9.34
N VAL A 417 18.88 -21.21 -8.24
CA VAL A 417 18.33 -19.97 -7.70
C VAL A 417 18.63 -18.85 -8.68
N THR A 418 17.59 -18.20 -9.18
CA THR A 418 17.69 -17.04 -10.07
C THR A 418 17.57 -15.72 -9.30
N TRP A 419 17.03 -15.77 -8.08
CA TRP A 419 16.86 -14.60 -7.23
C TRP A 419 16.71 -14.94 -5.75
N VAL A 420 17.21 -14.05 -4.91
CA VAL A 420 17.04 -14.08 -3.46
C VAL A 420 16.57 -12.71 -3.02
N GLY A 421 15.41 -12.66 -2.37
CA GLY A 421 14.82 -11.47 -1.79
C GLY A 421 14.95 -11.43 -0.27
N LYS A 422 15.21 -10.25 0.29
CA LYS A 422 15.16 -9.96 1.72
C LYS A 422 14.26 -8.74 1.97
N SER A 423 13.41 -8.80 2.98
CA SER A 423 12.65 -7.64 3.45
C SER A 423 12.55 -7.66 4.97
N GLN A 424 12.07 -6.57 5.57
CA GLN A 424 11.77 -6.49 7.00
C GLN A 424 10.27 -6.27 7.17
N MET A 425 9.65 -7.13 7.97
CA MET A 425 8.23 -7.08 8.30
C MET A 425 8.01 -6.39 9.65
N ARG A 426 6.91 -5.64 9.75
CA ARG A 426 6.45 -5.04 11.00
C ARG A 426 4.97 -5.38 11.24
N VAL A 427 4.70 -5.90 12.42
CA VAL A 427 3.36 -6.35 12.83
C VAL A 427 2.45 -5.17 13.18
N GLN A 428 1.16 -5.32 12.89
CA GLN A 428 0.10 -4.36 13.14
C GLN A 428 -1.01 -5.00 14.02
N PRO A 429 -0.90 -4.95 15.35
CA PRO A 429 -1.81 -5.66 16.26
C PRO A 429 -3.27 -5.16 16.26
N SER A 430 -3.55 -4.01 15.62
CA SER A 430 -4.87 -3.38 15.61
C SER A 430 -5.83 -3.94 14.56
N VAL A 431 -5.34 -4.79 13.66
CA VAL A 431 -6.17 -5.51 12.67
C VAL A 431 -6.22 -7.00 13.06
N PRO A 432 -7.17 -7.79 12.48
CA PRO A 432 -7.22 -9.21 12.77
C PRO A 432 -5.90 -9.93 12.48
N ASP A 433 -5.64 -11.02 13.21
CA ASP A 433 -4.33 -11.71 13.21
C ASP A 433 -3.85 -12.09 11.80
N ASP A 434 -4.78 -12.49 10.92
CA ASP A 434 -4.51 -12.86 9.53
C ASP A 434 -4.07 -11.69 8.63
N LEU A 435 -4.32 -10.46 9.08
CA LEU A 435 -3.96 -9.21 8.41
C LEU A 435 -2.86 -8.44 9.16
N ALA A 436 -2.58 -8.82 10.41
CA ALA A 436 -1.65 -8.13 11.30
C ALA A 436 -0.18 -8.33 10.92
N GLY A 437 0.12 -9.27 10.02
CA GLY A 437 1.49 -9.58 9.62
C GLY A 437 2.28 -10.35 10.67
N TYR A 438 1.61 -11.02 11.62
CA TYR A 438 2.28 -11.98 12.50
C TYR A 438 2.85 -13.14 11.67
N PRO A 439 4.06 -13.64 11.98
CA PRO A 439 4.53 -14.86 11.38
C PRO A 439 3.69 -16.03 11.89
N VAL A 440 3.47 -17.02 11.04
CA VAL A 440 2.85 -18.30 11.40
C VAL A 440 3.94 -19.27 11.79
N ARG A 441 3.82 -19.80 13.01
CA ARG A 441 4.65 -20.88 13.55
C ARG A 441 3.95 -22.21 13.30
N VAL A 442 4.63 -23.09 12.57
CA VAL A 442 4.27 -24.49 12.37
C VAL A 442 5.19 -25.31 13.26
N LEU A 443 4.65 -25.92 14.32
CA LEU A 443 5.46 -26.67 15.28
C LEU A 443 6.09 -27.91 14.64
N LYS A 444 7.21 -28.37 15.19
CA LYS A 444 7.77 -29.68 14.87
C LYS A 444 6.69 -30.77 14.92
N ASP A 445 6.73 -31.70 13.98
CA ASP A 445 5.80 -32.84 13.86
C ASP A 445 4.33 -32.46 13.57
N ALA A 446 4.02 -31.19 13.26
CA ALA A 446 2.63 -30.71 13.10
C ALA A 446 1.89 -31.38 11.94
N ILE A 447 2.55 -31.62 10.81
CA ILE A 447 1.95 -32.14 9.58
C ILE A 447 2.04 -33.67 9.54
N ALA A 448 3.23 -34.21 9.79
CA ALA A 448 3.50 -35.64 9.87
C ALA A 448 4.67 -35.88 10.85
N PRO A 449 5.00 -37.14 11.22
CA PRO A 449 6.21 -37.40 12.00
C PRO A 449 7.44 -36.81 11.30
N ASP A 450 8.20 -35.99 12.02
CA ASP A 450 9.36 -35.24 11.54
C ASP A 450 9.07 -34.23 10.41
N VAL A 451 7.81 -33.79 10.28
CA VAL A 451 7.38 -32.78 9.30
C VAL A 451 6.45 -31.75 9.95
N PRO A 452 6.90 -30.50 10.15
CA PRO A 452 8.30 -30.05 10.07
C PRO A 452 9.27 -30.84 10.97
N CYS A 453 10.55 -30.90 10.61
CA CYS A 453 11.60 -31.54 11.44
C CYS A 453 12.05 -30.65 12.61
N LYS A 454 11.69 -29.36 12.57
CA LYS A 454 11.81 -28.38 13.66
C LYS A 454 10.68 -27.35 13.55
N ASP A 455 10.46 -26.53 14.57
CA ASP A 455 9.54 -25.40 14.45
C ASP A 455 9.92 -24.50 13.25
N MET A 456 8.98 -24.35 12.33
CA MET A 456 9.12 -23.57 11.11
C MET A 456 8.37 -22.24 11.26
N LEU A 457 8.98 -21.14 10.81
CA LEU A 457 8.41 -19.80 10.85
C LEU A 457 8.32 -19.23 9.43
N ILE A 458 7.09 -18.92 9.01
CA ILE A 458 6.77 -18.39 7.68
C ILE A 458 5.68 -17.33 7.78
N THR A 459 5.50 -16.50 6.75
CA THR A 459 4.38 -15.55 6.71
C THR A 459 3.05 -16.24 6.36
N GLY A 460 1.92 -15.63 6.70
CA GLY A 460 0.59 -16.28 6.59
C GLY A 460 0.14 -16.62 5.17
N GLU A 461 0.69 -15.96 4.16
CA GLU A 461 0.39 -16.24 2.74
C GLU A 461 1.38 -17.23 2.10
N HIS A 462 2.42 -17.66 2.83
CA HIS A 462 3.36 -18.67 2.32
C HIS A 462 2.67 -20.04 2.20
N CYS A 463 2.79 -20.65 1.03
CA CYS A 463 2.07 -21.88 0.72
C CYS A 463 2.88 -23.14 1.00
N LEU A 464 2.30 -24.04 1.80
CA LEU A 464 2.78 -25.41 1.95
C LEU A 464 2.27 -26.26 0.79
N PHE A 465 3.07 -27.21 0.31
CA PHE A 465 2.67 -28.16 -0.72
C PHE A 465 2.12 -29.44 -0.07
N LEU A 466 0.79 -29.58 -0.08
CA LEU A 466 0.05 -30.66 0.56
C LEU A 466 -0.89 -31.30 -0.46
N ASP A 467 -0.92 -32.63 -0.51
CA ASP A 467 -1.80 -33.42 -1.39
C ASP A 467 -1.84 -32.95 -2.86
N GLY A 468 -0.69 -32.53 -3.38
CA GLY A 468 -0.54 -32.12 -4.78
C GLY A 468 -0.88 -30.64 -5.06
N ALA A 469 -1.18 -29.83 -4.06
CA ALA A 469 -1.53 -28.43 -4.22
C ALA A 469 -0.79 -27.52 -3.23
N PHE A 470 -0.69 -26.24 -3.59
CA PHE A 470 -0.23 -25.18 -2.69
C PHE A 470 -1.39 -24.69 -1.82
N VAL A 471 -1.19 -24.67 -0.50
CA VAL A 471 -2.18 -24.24 0.50
C VAL A 471 -1.54 -23.15 1.37
N PRO A 472 -2.09 -21.93 1.42
CA PRO A 472 -1.57 -20.88 2.29
C PRO A 472 -1.64 -21.28 3.76
N VAL A 473 -0.54 -21.11 4.49
CA VAL A 473 -0.44 -21.61 5.87
C VAL A 473 -1.46 -20.96 6.83
N ARG A 474 -1.90 -19.71 6.59
CA ARG A 474 -2.96 -19.08 7.41
C ARG A 474 -4.22 -19.94 7.48
N MET A 475 -4.52 -20.67 6.41
CA MET A 475 -5.74 -21.48 6.32
C MET A 475 -5.64 -22.77 7.15
N LEU A 476 -4.45 -23.09 7.63
CA LEU A 476 -4.14 -24.25 8.45
C LEU A 476 -3.95 -23.90 9.94
N VAL A 477 -4.12 -22.62 10.32
CA VAL A 477 -3.92 -22.14 11.70
C VAL A 477 -4.97 -22.72 12.65
N ASN A 478 -4.64 -23.82 13.32
CA ASN A 478 -5.55 -24.51 14.24
C ASN A 478 -5.44 -24.03 15.70
N GLY A 479 -4.57 -23.05 15.99
CA GLY A 479 -4.34 -22.53 17.34
C GLY A 479 -3.70 -23.52 18.31
N ARG A 480 -3.23 -24.67 17.81
CA ARG A 480 -2.50 -25.71 18.55
C ARG A 480 -1.10 -25.89 17.97
N SER A 481 -0.98 -26.69 16.92
CA SER A 481 0.29 -27.00 16.24
C SER A 481 0.66 -26.00 15.16
N ILE A 482 -0.30 -25.20 14.67
CA ILE A 482 -0.07 -24.11 13.72
C ILE A 482 -0.75 -22.85 14.28
N LEU A 483 0.02 -21.80 14.54
CA LEU A 483 -0.47 -20.58 15.18
C LEU A 483 0.27 -19.32 14.73
N TYR A 484 -0.41 -18.17 14.81
CA TYR A 484 0.27 -16.88 14.72
C TYR A 484 1.16 -16.66 15.94
N ASP A 485 2.44 -16.38 15.71
CA ASP A 485 3.39 -16.08 16.77
C ASP A 485 3.40 -14.59 17.09
N LYS A 486 2.63 -14.24 18.13
CA LYS A 486 2.45 -12.86 18.58
C LYS A 486 3.65 -12.29 19.35
N THR A 487 4.72 -13.06 19.52
CA THR A 487 5.95 -12.57 20.17
C THR A 487 6.81 -11.72 19.23
N PHE A 488 6.60 -11.83 17.92
CA PHE A 488 7.28 -11.01 16.92
C PHE A 488 6.52 -9.73 16.66
N MET A 489 7.22 -8.60 16.74
CA MET A 489 6.69 -7.28 16.34
C MET A 489 7.42 -6.70 15.13
N VAL A 490 8.67 -7.10 14.93
CA VAL A 490 9.52 -6.78 13.77
C VAL A 490 10.37 -8.01 13.47
N TYR A 491 10.49 -8.42 12.22
CA TYR A 491 11.34 -9.55 11.82
C TYR A 491 11.84 -9.41 10.38
N ASP A 492 13.03 -9.94 10.11
CA ASP A 492 13.53 -10.08 8.75
C ASP A 492 12.82 -11.26 8.06
N CYS A 493 12.64 -11.19 6.75
CA CYS A 493 12.03 -12.25 5.96
C CYS A 493 12.73 -12.40 4.61
N TYR A 494 12.70 -13.60 4.05
CA TYR A 494 13.47 -14.02 2.89
C TYR A 494 12.59 -14.80 1.92
N HIS A 495 12.89 -14.72 0.62
CA HIS A 495 12.34 -15.64 -0.37
C HIS A 495 13.36 -15.92 -1.47
N ILE A 496 13.25 -17.09 -2.08
CA ILE A 496 14.12 -17.53 -3.18
C ILE A 496 13.29 -17.90 -4.41
N GLU A 497 13.70 -17.44 -5.59
CA GLU A 497 13.13 -17.80 -6.89
C GLU A 497 14.08 -18.77 -7.60
N THR A 498 13.52 -19.75 -8.29
CA THR A 498 14.27 -20.68 -9.16
C THR A 498 13.95 -20.43 -10.64
N GLU A 499 14.68 -21.07 -11.56
CA GLU A 499 14.52 -20.92 -13.02
C GLU A 499 13.07 -21.03 -13.53
N THR A 500 12.26 -21.86 -12.88
CA THR A 500 10.80 -21.79 -12.92
C THR A 500 10.27 -21.87 -11.49
N HIS A 501 9.02 -21.44 -11.27
CA HIS A 501 8.32 -21.74 -10.02
C HIS A 501 8.42 -23.25 -9.74
N SER A 502 8.70 -23.61 -8.50
CA SER A 502 9.06 -24.96 -8.08
C SER A 502 8.48 -25.28 -6.70
N VAL A 503 8.24 -26.56 -6.44
CA VAL A 503 8.10 -27.07 -5.07
C VAL A 503 9.51 -27.32 -4.54
N ILE A 504 9.83 -26.72 -3.39
CA ILE A 504 11.10 -26.87 -2.68
C ILE A 504 10.85 -27.48 -1.31
N LYS A 505 11.91 -27.79 -0.55
CA LYS A 505 11.80 -28.29 0.82
C LYS A 505 12.43 -27.31 1.80
N ALA A 506 11.69 -26.95 2.84
CA ALA A 506 12.11 -26.08 3.94
C ALA A 506 11.75 -26.75 5.28
N ASP A 507 12.71 -26.90 6.19
CA ASP A 507 12.51 -27.53 7.52
C ASP A 507 11.80 -28.90 7.44
N GLY A 508 12.10 -29.68 6.40
CA GLY A 508 11.48 -30.99 6.13
C GLY A 508 10.12 -30.93 5.42
N VAL A 509 9.52 -29.75 5.25
CA VAL A 509 8.20 -29.54 4.64
C VAL A 509 8.35 -29.16 3.16
N LEU A 510 7.51 -29.74 2.29
CA LEU A 510 7.41 -29.28 0.90
C LEU A 510 6.62 -27.96 0.85
N THR A 511 7.15 -26.98 0.13
CA THR A 511 6.65 -25.60 0.11
C THR A 511 6.93 -24.94 -1.24
N GLU A 512 6.42 -23.73 -1.46
CA GLU A 512 6.64 -22.97 -2.68
C GLU A 512 8.01 -22.27 -2.75
N SER A 513 8.60 -22.21 -3.94
CA SER A 513 9.59 -21.17 -4.28
C SER A 513 8.87 -19.85 -4.59
N TYR A 514 9.57 -18.75 -4.79
CA TYR A 514 8.95 -17.48 -5.13
C TYR A 514 8.28 -17.55 -6.50
N LEU A 515 7.00 -17.17 -6.58
CA LEU A 515 6.29 -16.93 -7.82
C LEU A 515 6.23 -15.41 -8.05
N ASP A 516 6.85 -14.94 -9.13
CA ASP A 516 6.81 -13.51 -9.48
C ASP A 516 5.44 -13.14 -10.05
N THR A 517 4.48 -12.88 -9.17
CA THR A 517 3.16 -12.33 -9.55
C THR A 517 3.20 -10.79 -9.62
N GLY A 518 4.40 -10.20 -9.75
CA GLY A 518 4.61 -8.76 -9.81
C GLY A 518 4.89 -8.08 -8.47
N ASN A 519 5.01 -8.81 -7.36
CA ASN A 519 5.29 -8.29 -6.00
C ASN A 519 6.79 -8.21 -5.65
N ARG A 520 7.68 -8.44 -6.62
CA ARG A 520 9.15 -8.55 -6.40
C ARG A 520 9.79 -7.26 -5.94
N TYR A 521 9.13 -6.13 -6.22
CA TYR A 521 9.49 -4.81 -5.73
C TYR A 521 9.48 -4.71 -4.20
N ALA A 522 8.80 -5.62 -3.50
CA ALA A 522 8.67 -5.61 -2.03
C ALA A 522 9.92 -6.14 -1.29
N PHE A 523 10.94 -6.60 -2.03
CA PHE A 523 12.11 -7.31 -1.52
C PHE A 523 13.43 -6.72 -2.05
N GLN A 524 14.45 -6.61 -1.21
CA GLN A 524 15.83 -6.28 -1.57
C GLN A 524 16.53 -7.51 -2.15
N SER A 525 17.16 -7.40 -3.32
CA SER A 525 17.89 -8.53 -3.93
C SER A 525 19.37 -8.58 -3.53
N LYS A 526 19.90 -9.77 -3.19
CA LYS A 526 21.35 -10.01 -3.08
C LYS A 526 21.92 -10.53 -4.42
N GLY A 527 22.77 -9.76 -5.12
CA GLY A 527 23.53 -10.27 -6.27
C GLY A 527 24.10 -9.20 -7.22
N ARG A 528 25.32 -9.44 -7.72
CA ARG A 528 25.99 -8.71 -8.82
C ARG A 528 25.73 -9.47 -10.12
N VAL A 529 25.05 -8.85 -11.08
CA VAL A 529 24.72 -9.38 -12.43
C VAL A 529 23.66 -10.50 -12.42
N VAL A 530 22.44 -10.18 -12.88
CA VAL A 530 21.40 -11.15 -13.24
C VAL A 530 21.27 -11.15 -14.76
N ALA A 531 21.33 -12.33 -15.39
CA ALA A 531 21.02 -12.48 -16.80
C ALA A 531 19.57 -12.04 -17.05
N ILE A 532 19.37 -11.16 -18.04
CA ILE A 532 18.07 -10.64 -18.47
C ILE A 532 17.23 -11.81 -19.02
N ASN A 533 16.49 -12.48 -18.15
CA ASN A 533 15.29 -13.21 -18.54
C ASN A 533 14.11 -12.39 -18.04
N GLY A 534 13.31 -11.91 -19.00
CA GLY A 534 12.33 -10.84 -18.81
C GLY A 534 11.38 -11.03 -17.63
N ARG A 535 10.94 -9.90 -17.08
CA ARG A 535 9.83 -9.80 -16.13
C ARG A 535 8.71 -10.73 -16.55
N ARG A 536 8.39 -11.73 -15.73
CA ARG A 536 7.21 -12.56 -15.92
C ARG A 536 6.21 -12.14 -14.86
N ASN A 537 5.15 -11.42 -15.24
CA ASN A 537 3.95 -11.35 -14.41
C ASN A 537 3.24 -12.69 -14.55
N LEU A 538 3.66 -13.67 -13.76
CA LEU A 538 3.06 -15.00 -13.79
C LEU A 538 1.74 -14.97 -13.01
N ASP A 539 0.79 -15.76 -13.49
CA ASP A 539 -0.38 -16.15 -12.70
C ASP A 539 -0.17 -17.58 -12.18
N TRP A 540 -1.09 -18.04 -11.33
CA TRP A 540 -1.03 -19.39 -10.77
C TRP A 540 -1.17 -20.50 -11.83
N ASN A 541 -1.56 -20.18 -13.07
CA ASN A 541 -1.56 -21.17 -14.16
C ASN A 541 -0.14 -21.56 -14.59
N ALA A 542 0.85 -20.72 -14.29
CA ALA A 542 2.26 -20.98 -14.55
C ALA A 542 3.03 -21.52 -13.33
N ALA A 543 2.34 -21.81 -12.22
CA ALA A 543 2.94 -22.34 -11.00
C ALA A 543 3.30 -23.84 -11.11
N ALA A 544 4.23 -24.32 -10.28
CA ALA A 544 4.61 -25.73 -10.22
C ALA A 544 3.49 -26.68 -9.79
N ALA A 545 2.47 -26.14 -9.13
CA ALA A 545 1.27 -26.83 -8.67
C ALA A 545 0.13 -25.82 -8.53
N PRO A 546 -1.13 -26.25 -8.57
CA PRO A 546 -2.27 -25.35 -8.39
C PRO A 546 -2.31 -24.79 -6.96
N LEU A 547 -2.67 -23.52 -6.83
CA LEU A 547 -3.13 -22.96 -5.55
C LEU A 547 -4.52 -23.50 -5.25
N CYS A 548 -4.71 -24.11 -4.08
CA CYS A 548 -6.00 -24.62 -3.66
C CYS A 548 -6.43 -23.97 -2.33
N VAL A 549 -7.42 -23.09 -2.43
CA VAL A 549 -8.05 -22.39 -1.29
C VAL A 549 -9.50 -22.83 -1.08
N SER A 550 -9.94 -23.87 -1.79
CA SER A 550 -11.30 -24.38 -1.66
C SER A 550 -11.50 -25.09 -0.32
N ARG A 551 -12.62 -24.81 0.35
CA ARG A 551 -12.95 -25.41 1.65
C ARG A 551 -12.93 -26.95 1.60
N ASP A 552 -13.49 -27.54 0.56
CA ASP A 552 -13.58 -29.00 0.40
C ASP A 552 -12.21 -29.69 0.35
N PHE A 553 -11.16 -28.95 -0.04
CA PHE A 553 -9.79 -29.42 -0.05
C PHE A 553 -9.04 -29.07 1.25
N VAL A 554 -9.17 -27.84 1.74
CA VAL A 554 -8.36 -27.35 2.87
C VAL A 554 -8.91 -27.79 4.23
N GLU A 555 -10.23 -27.89 4.39
CA GLU A 555 -10.83 -28.32 5.66
C GLU A 555 -10.39 -29.74 6.07
N PRO A 556 -10.37 -30.76 5.19
CA PRO A 556 -9.83 -32.07 5.54
C PRO A 556 -8.37 -32.04 6.01
N LEU A 557 -7.51 -31.26 5.36
CA LEU A 557 -6.11 -31.08 5.75
C LEU A 557 -6.00 -30.44 7.14
N PHE A 558 -6.74 -29.34 7.36
CA PHE A 558 -6.83 -28.67 8.65
C PHE A 558 -7.25 -29.65 9.75
N ARG A 559 -8.32 -30.43 9.55
CA ARG A 559 -8.85 -31.37 10.54
C ARG A 559 -7.89 -32.50 10.85
N GLN A 560 -7.15 -33.00 9.86
CA GLN A 560 -6.12 -34.01 10.08
C GLN A 560 -4.97 -33.48 10.97
N ILE A 561 -4.49 -32.26 10.67
CA ILE A 561 -3.44 -31.59 11.45
C ILE A 561 -3.92 -31.27 12.88
N GLU A 562 -5.16 -30.81 13.02
CA GLU A 562 -5.82 -30.55 14.31
C GLU A 562 -5.93 -31.83 15.16
N ALA A 563 -6.48 -32.91 14.59
CA ALA A 563 -6.62 -34.20 15.28
C ALA A 563 -5.26 -34.78 15.71
N ARG A 564 -4.22 -34.57 14.89
CA ARG A 564 -2.85 -34.94 15.24
C ARG A 564 -2.33 -34.13 16.43
N ALA A 565 -2.56 -32.81 16.45
CA ALA A 565 -2.18 -31.95 17.56
C ALA A 565 -2.90 -32.34 18.86
N GLU A 566 -4.16 -32.76 18.76
CA GLU A 566 -4.95 -33.31 19.88
C GLU A 566 -4.35 -34.59 20.43
N GLN A 567 -4.01 -35.54 19.55
CA GLN A 567 -3.37 -36.80 19.94
C GLN A 567 -1.99 -36.59 20.59
N ALA A 568 -1.27 -35.54 20.18
CA ALA A 568 -0.01 -35.12 20.77
C ALA A 568 -0.17 -34.36 22.11
N GLY A 569 -1.40 -34.08 22.54
CA GLY A 569 -1.68 -33.36 23.79
C GLY A 569 -1.38 -31.85 23.74
N LEU A 570 -1.35 -31.24 22.55
CA LEU A 570 -1.10 -29.80 22.41
C LEU A 570 -2.34 -28.99 22.82
N PRO A 571 -2.18 -27.95 23.66
CA PRO A 571 -3.29 -27.16 24.18
C PRO A 571 -3.94 -26.32 23.08
N ASP A 572 -5.27 -26.22 23.13
CA ASP A 572 -6.04 -25.30 22.31
C ASP A 572 -5.88 -23.86 22.84
N ARG A 573 -5.37 -22.97 21.98
CA ARG A 573 -5.20 -21.54 22.29
C ARG A 573 -6.26 -20.68 21.59
N THR A 574 -7.24 -21.28 20.93
CA THR A 574 -8.33 -20.55 20.28
C THR A 574 -9.40 -20.12 21.28
N VAL A 575 -10.03 -18.98 21.02
CA VAL A 575 -11.18 -18.51 21.79
C VAL A 575 -12.43 -18.75 20.95
N THR A 576 -13.25 -19.72 21.33
CA THR A 576 -14.52 -19.95 20.66
C THR A 576 -15.48 -18.80 20.95
N ALA A 577 -15.85 -18.04 19.91
CA ALA A 577 -16.92 -17.05 19.98
C ALA A 577 -18.27 -17.77 20.04
N ARG A 578 -19.23 -17.24 20.81
CA ARG A 578 -20.63 -17.70 20.70
C ARG A 578 -21.19 -17.18 19.38
N LEU A 579 -21.87 -18.03 18.63
CA LEU A 579 -22.41 -17.68 17.32
C LEU A 579 -23.95 -17.58 17.36
N THR A 580 -24.51 -16.77 16.46
CA THR A 580 -25.95 -16.64 16.21
C THR A 580 -26.22 -16.54 14.71
N ASP A 581 -27.31 -17.13 14.26
CA ASP A 581 -27.81 -16.97 12.88
C ASP A 581 -28.73 -15.74 12.75
N ASP A 582 -29.07 -15.07 13.86
CA ASP A 582 -29.85 -13.85 13.80
C ASP A 582 -28.99 -12.69 13.27
N ALA A 583 -29.29 -12.27 12.05
CA ALA A 583 -28.67 -11.10 11.42
C ALA A 583 -29.00 -9.78 12.11
N ALA A 584 -29.97 -9.73 13.05
CA ALA A 584 -30.55 -8.48 13.57
C ALA A 584 -30.96 -7.52 12.43
N LEU A 585 -31.45 -8.07 11.32
CA LEU A 585 -31.75 -7.31 10.11
C LEU A 585 -32.82 -6.25 10.38
N HIS A 586 -32.48 -5.01 10.06
CA HIS A 586 -33.38 -3.85 10.10
C HIS A 586 -33.04 -2.88 8.98
N LEU A 587 -33.93 -1.95 8.70
CA LEU A 587 -33.63 -0.83 7.81
C LEU A 587 -33.38 0.43 8.61
N VAL A 588 -32.49 1.27 8.10
CA VAL A 588 -32.26 2.63 8.60
C VAL A 588 -32.61 3.59 7.48
N THR A 589 -33.58 4.48 7.67
CA THR A 589 -33.94 5.49 6.66
C THR A 589 -32.82 6.53 6.49
N ASP A 590 -32.89 7.34 5.45
CA ASP A 590 -32.11 8.58 5.27
C ASP A 590 -32.21 9.53 6.47
N GLY A 591 -33.37 9.56 7.13
CA GLY A 591 -33.59 10.25 8.42
C GLY A 591 -33.15 9.47 9.67
N GLY A 592 -32.37 8.40 9.54
CA GLY A 592 -31.84 7.62 10.67
C GLY A 592 -32.87 6.80 11.45
N GLN A 593 -34.12 6.74 10.99
CA GLN A 593 -35.17 5.98 11.65
C GLN A 593 -34.94 4.48 11.44
N ILE A 594 -34.97 3.71 12.52
CA ILE A 594 -34.92 2.25 12.45
C ILE A 594 -36.31 1.69 12.12
N LEU A 595 -36.44 1.11 10.92
CA LEU A 595 -37.62 0.34 10.54
C LEU A 595 -37.38 -1.12 10.88
N ARG A 596 -38.18 -1.64 11.81
CA ARG A 596 -38.15 -3.06 12.17
C ARG A 596 -38.97 -3.89 11.18
N PRO A 597 -38.61 -5.17 10.96
CA PRO A 597 -39.40 -6.06 10.13
C PRO A 597 -40.84 -6.14 10.63
N VAL A 598 -41.81 -5.89 9.76
CA VAL A 598 -43.24 -6.08 10.06
C VAL A 598 -43.68 -7.52 9.80
N ARG A 599 -42.93 -8.24 8.95
CA ARG A 599 -43.16 -9.65 8.64
C ARG A 599 -41.85 -10.29 8.21
N LYS A 600 -41.65 -11.54 8.61
CA LYS A 600 -40.58 -12.42 8.12
C LYS A 600 -41.21 -13.70 7.58
N THR A 601 -40.82 -14.10 6.38
CA THR A 601 -41.05 -15.43 5.81
C THR A 601 -39.71 -16.14 5.69
N GLU A 602 -39.70 -17.37 5.18
CA GLU A 602 -38.48 -18.18 5.05
C GLU A 602 -37.38 -17.50 4.22
N ASP A 603 -37.76 -16.81 3.13
CA ASP A 603 -36.82 -16.17 2.21
C ASP A 603 -36.93 -14.64 2.13
N ARG A 604 -37.91 -14.00 2.80
CA ARG A 604 -38.14 -12.55 2.70
C ARG A 604 -38.38 -11.89 4.05
N VAL A 605 -37.89 -10.67 4.14
CA VAL A 605 -38.09 -9.78 5.27
C VAL A 605 -38.77 -8.53 4.74
N MET A 606 -39.90 -8.17 5.36
CA MET A 606 -40.77 -7.10 4.88
C MET A 606 -40.79 -5.93 5.86
N PHE A 607 -40.79 -4.73 5.30
CA PHE A 607 -40.75 -3.46 6.02
C PHE A 607 -41.83 -2.52 5.49
N MET A 608 -42.46 -1.76 6.39
CA MET A 608 -43.34 -0.67 5.99
C MET A 608 -42.51 0.59 5.79
N VAL A 609 -42.62 1.22 4.63
CA VAL A 609 -41.84 2.39 4.25
C VAL A 609 -42.78 3.52 3.82
N SER A 610 -42.69 4.67 4.49
CA SER A 610 -43.47 5.87 4.19
C SER A 610 -42.98 6.58 2.93
N GLY A 611 -43.87 7.30 2.23
CA GLY A 611 -43.65 7.86 0.89
C GLY A 611 -42.59 8.97 0.84
N ASP A 612 -42.20 9.52 1.98
CA ASP A 612 -41.11 10.48 2.16
C ASP A 612 -39.72 9.82 2.15
N VAL A 613 -39.62 8.52 2.41
CA VAL A 613 -38.34 7.79 2.42
C VAL A 613 -37.91 7.42 1.00
N ARG A 614 -36.79 8.00 0.57
CA ARG A 614 -36.18 7.80 -0.76
C ARG A 614 -35.10 6.74 -0.79
N ASP A 615 -34.40 6.55 0.32
CA ASP A 615 -33.31 5.61 0.48
C ASP A 615 -33.41 4.92 1.84
N VAL A 616 -33.01 3.65 1.89
CA VAL A 616 -32.87 2.90 3.14
C VAL A 616 -31.51 2.21 3.18
N ARG A 617 -30.93 2.05 4.36
CA ARG A 617 -29.77 1.18 4.57
C ARG A 617 -30.20 -0.15 5.15
N ILE A 618 -29.81 -1.23 4.50
CA ILE A 618 -29.95 -2.61 4.97
C ILE A 618 -28.86 -2.85 6.01
N ALA A 619 -29.23 -2.78 7.29
CA ALA A 619 -28.32 -2.95 8.42
C ALA A 619 -28.48 -4.34 9.04
N SER A 620 -27.36 -5.01 9.28
CA SER A 620 -27.30 -6.34 9.89
C SER A 620 -26.00 -6.49 10.67
N ARG A 621 -25.95 -7.50 11.56
CA ARG A 621 -24.68 -8.07 11.98
C ARG A 621 -23.87 -8.46 10.75
N SER A 622 -22.55 -8.41 10.87
CA SER A 622 -21.63 -8.91 9.85
C SER A 622 -20.47 -9.65 10.49
N SER A 623 -19.88 -10.56 9.72
CA SER A 623 -18.76 -11.39 10.14
C SER A 623 -17.91 -11.75 8.93
N ARG A 624 -16.68 -12.23 9.18
CA ARG A 624 -15.87 -12.84 8.13
C ARG A 624 -16.05 -14.36 8.16
N PRO A 625 -16.33 -15.02 7.02
CA PRO A 625 -16.43 -16.47 6.96
C PRO A 625 -15.20 -17.19 7.53
N CYS A 626 -13.99 -16.66 7.28
CA CYS A 626 -12.74 -17.18 7.83
C CYS A 626 -12.68 -17.19 9.36
N ASP A 627 -13.42 -16.30 10.04
CA ASP A 627 -13.44 -16.23 11.50
C ASP A 627 -14.49 -17.14 12.12
N MET A 628 -15.64 -17.29 11.44
CA MET A 628 -16.83 -17.92 12.02
C MET A 628 -17.00 -19.38 11.60
N ILE A 629 -16.61 -19.73 10.37
CA ILE A 629 -16.62 -21.11 9.89
C ILE A 629 -15.29 -21.78 10.25
N GLY A 630 -14.20 -21.07 10.01
CA GLY A 630 -12.85 -21.50 10.36
C GLY A 630 -11.80 -20.96 9.38
N PRO A 631 -10.52 -21.01 9.77
CA PRO A 631 -9.41 -20.45 8.98
C PRO A 631 -9.24 -21.13 7.61
N PHE A 632 -9.70 -22.38 7.48
CA PHE A 632 -9.74 -23.12 6.21
C PHE A 632 -10.73 -22.57 5.16
N VAL A 633 -11.39 -21.44 5.46
CA VAL A 633 -12.20 -20.66 4.51
C VAL A 633 -11.44 -19.39 4.10
N ASP A 634 -11.19 -19.22 2.80
CA ASP A 634 -10.43 -18.06 2.28
C ASP A 634 -11.27 -16.79 2.10
N ASP A 635 -12.58 -16.88 2.30
CA ASP A 635 -13.43 -15.69 2.23
C ASP A 635 -13.21 -14.81 3.47
N ARG A 636 -12.36 -13.81 3.29
CA ARG A 636 -12.01 -12.77 4.27
C ARG A 636 -12.93 -11.55 4.22
N ARG A 637 -13.97 -11.56 3.38
CA ARG A 637 -14.89 -10.42 3.24
C ARG A 637 -15.70 -10.27 4.52
N GLN A 638 -15.97 -9.02 4.90
CA GLN A 638 -16.98 -8.72 5.92
C GLN A 638 -18.36 -8.88 5.28
N LEU A 639 -19.13 -9.90 5.67
CA LEU A 639 -20.43 -10.25 5.08
C LEU A 639 -21.57 -10.02 6.06
N GLY A 640 -22.56 -9.24 5.64
CA GLY A 640 -23.83 -9.04 6.33
C GLY A 640 -24.86 -10.07 5.90
N VAL A 641 -25.74 -9.71 4.96
CA VAL A 641 -26.76 -10.59 4.37
C VAL A 641 -26.64 -10.63 2.85
N LEU A 642 -26.93 -11.78 2.25
CA LEU A 642 -26.97 -11.94 0.80
C LEU A 642 -28.38 -11.59 0.31
N VAL A 643 -28.50 -10.46 -0.39
CA VAL A 643 -29.79 -9.94 -0.83
C VAL A 643 -30.05 -10.36 -2.27
N GLY A 644 -31.19 -11.01 -2.50
CA GLY A 644 -31.70 -11.39 -3.82
C GLY A 644 -32.64 -10.32 -4.39
N GLU A 645 -33.86 -10.72 -4.77
CA GLU A 645 -34.85 -9.79 -5.29
C GLU A 645 -35.33 -8.80 -4.22
N VAL A 646 -35.53 -7.55 -4.64
CA VAL A 646 -36.14 -6.51 -3.81
C VAL A 646 -37.38 -5.96 -4.52
N LEU A 647 -38.53 -6.07 -3.84
CA LEU A 647 -39.83 -5.63 -4.34
C LEU A 647 -40.38 -4.52 -3.46
N LEU A 648 -40.83 -3.44 -4.07
CA LEU A 648 -41.57 -2.39 -3.41
C LEU A 648 -43.03 -2.43 -3.87
N PHE A 649 -43.93 -2.79 -2.97
CA PHE A 649 -45.37 -2.83 -3.23
C PHE A 649 -45.99 -1.48 -2.85
N GLU A 650 -46.45 -0.74 -3.85
CA GLU A 650 -47.12 0.55 -3.71
C GLU A 650 -48.61 0.41 -4.06
N ALA A 651 -49.43 1.40 -3.71
CA ALA A 651 -50.88 1.31 -3.85
C ALA A 651 -51.37 1.00 -5.28
N ALA A 652 -50.61 1.42 -6.31
CA ALA A 652 -50.98 1.29 -7.72
C ALA A 652 -50.03 0.38 -8.53
N SER A 653 -48.91 -0.09 -7.97
CA SER A 653 -47.90 -0.84 -8.71
C SER A 653 -46.93 -1.60 -7.80
N THR A 654 -46.24 -2.59 -8.38
CA THR A 654 -45.08 -3.24 -7.76
C THR A 654 -43.83 -2.84 -8.54
N ARG A 655 -42.81 -2.30 -7.86
CA ARG A 655 -41.52 -1.95 -8.47
C ARG A 655 -40.45 -2.94 -8.06
N HIS A 656 -39.66 -3.38 -9.03
CA HIS A 656 -38.43 -4.13 -8.79
C HIS A 656 -37.29 -3.13 -8.55
N ILE A 657 -36.64 -3.23 -7.40
CA ILE A 657 -35.45 -2.44 -7.09
C ILE A 657 -34.24 -3.30 -7.41
N GLU A 658 -33.49 -2.93 -8.44
CA GLU A 658 -32.37 -3.73 -8.97
C GLU A 658 -31.03 -2.98 -8.94
N CYS A 659 -30.97 -1.81 -8.31
CA CYS A 659 -29.75 -1.00 -8.22
C CYS A 659 -28.59 -1.80 -7.61
N HIS A 660 -28.84 -2.63 -6.59
CA HIS A 660 -27.84 -3.49 -5.98
C HIS A 660 -27.28 -4.55 -6.94
N LEU A 661 -28.03 -4.94 -7.97
CA LEU A 661 -27.61 -5.88 -9.01
C LEU A 661 -26.95 -5.20 -10.22
N ARG A 662 -27.15 -3.89 -10.41
CA ARG A 662 -26.74 -3.16 -11.63
C ARG A 662 -25.65 -2.11 -11.40
N GLN A 663 -25.49 -1.59 -10.18
CA GLN A 663 -24.52 -0.53 -9.86
C GLN A 663 -23.35 -1.08 -9.04
N SER A 664 -22.14 -1.06 -9.56
CA SER A 664 -20.98 -1.70 -8.92
C SER A 664 -20.47 -0.91 -7.72
N ASP A 665 -20.68 0.39 -7.69
CA ASP A 665 -20.19 1.37 -6.72
C ASP A 665 -21.22 1.73 -5.62
N LEU A 666 -22.22 0.87 -5.39
CA LEU A 666 -23.25 1.11 -4.39
C LEU A 666 -22.71 0.92 -2.95
N PRO A 667 -22.77 1.93 -2.07
CA PRO A 667 -22.12 1.86 -0.75
C PRO A 667 -22.64 0.75 0.15
N GLY A 668 -21.70 0.05 0.80
CA GLY A 668 -22.00 -1.05 1.73
C GLY A 668 -22.37 -2.39 1.08
N TRP A 669 -22.30 -2.47 -0.24
CA TRP A 669 -22.43 -3.72 -0.98
C TRP A 669 -21.05 -4.30 -1.33
N GLY A 670 -20.93 -5.62 -1.34
CA GLY A 670 -19.73 -6.34 -1.78
C GLY A 670 -19.52 -6.26 -3.29
N ALA A 671 -18.60 -7.05 -3.85
CA ALA A 671 -18.47 -7.19 -5.30
C ALA A 671 -19.78 -7.71 -5.93
N MET A 672 -20.00 -7.43 -7.22
CA MET A 672 -21.12 -8.02 -7.94
C MET A 672 -20.93 -9.53 -8.05
N GLU A 673 -21.97 -10.29 -7.72
CA GLU A 673 -21.95 -11.75 -7.82
C GLU A 673 -22.43 -12.18 -9.22
N ALA A 674 -22.08 -13.40 -9.65
CA ALA A 674 -22.47 -13.93 -10.96
C ALA A 674 -23.98 -14.28 -11.08
N VAL A 675 -24.66 -14.34 -9.94
CA VAL A 675 -26.10 -14.59 -9.80
C VAL A 675 -26.82 -13.31 -9.37
N PRO A 676 -28.15 -13.17 -9.59
CA PRO A 676 -28.91 -11.96 -9.25
C PRO A 676 -29.13 -11.84 -7.73
N CYS A 677 -28.04 -11.79 -6.98
CA CYS A 677 -27.98 -11.45 -5.56
C CYS A 677 -26.64 -10.76 -5.26
N ARG A 678 -26.54 -10.08 -4.11
CA ARG A 678 -25.31 -9.42 -3.71
C ARG A 678 -25.18 -9.34 -2.20
N TRP A 679 -23.98 -9.60 -1.69
CA TRP A 679 -23.70 -9.47 -0.27
C TRP A 679 -23.70 -8.00 0.18
N THR A 680 -24.30 -7.72 1.32
CA THR A 680 -24.03 -6.50 2.08
C THR A 680 -22.78 -6.72 2.94
N ASN A 681 -22.14 -5.64 3.39
CA ASN A 681 -21.05 -5.69 4.38
C ASN A 681 -21.54 -5.50 5.84
N GLY A 682 -22.85 -5.57 6.04
CA GLY A 682 -23.54 -5.24 7.29
C GLY A 682 -24.25 -3.89 7.30
N ASN A 683 -24.00 -3.02 6.31
CA ASN A 683 -24.68 -1.72 6.22
C ASN A 683 -24.76 -1.16 4.79
N ALA A 684 -25.71 -1.63 3.98
CA ALA A 684 -25.78 -1.38 2.54
C ALA A 684 -26.90 -0.43 2.11
N VAL A 685 -26.60 0.56 1.25
CA VAL A 685 -27.59 1.54 0.76
C VAL A 685 -28.49 0.94 -0.32
N LEU A 686 -29.80 1.10 -0.20
CA LEU A 686 -30.80 0.66 -1.17
C LEU A 686 -31.69 1.85 -1.57
N PRO A 687 -31.42 2.46 -2.73
CA PRO A 687 -32.28 3.49 -3.28
C PRO A 687 -33.66 2.98 -3.67
N LEU A 688 -34.71 3.65 -3.19
CA LEU A 688 -36.10 3.34 -3.50
C LEU A 688 -36.67 4.27 -4.59
N GLY A 689 -36.00 5.38 -4.91
CA GLY A 689 -36.40 6.35 -5.92
C GLY A 689 -37.56 7.25 -5.48
N GLU A 690 -38.12 8.02 -6.42
CA GLU A 690 -39.27 8.89 -6.13
C GLU A 690 -40.54 8.07 -5.81
N ARG A 691 -41.30 8.56 -4.83
CA ARG A 691 -42.52 7.93 -4.33
C ARG A 691 -43.58 9.00 -4.10
N ALA A 692 -44.85 8.59 -4.14
CA ALA A 692 -45.96 9.51 -3.91
C ALA A 692 -45.92 10.03 -2.46
N PRO A 693 -46.03 11.37 -2.25
CA PRO A 693 -46.15 11.95 -0.92
C PRO A 693 -47.30 11.29 -0.12
N ASP A 694 -47.13 11.15 1.19
CA ASP A 694 -48.10 10.55 2.12
C ASP A 694 -48.54 9.10 1.79
N SER A 695 -47.84 8.42 0.88
CA SER A 695 -48.08 7.00 0.57
C SER A 695 -47.39 6.09 1.59
N ILE A 696 -47.84 4.83 1.65
CA ILE A 696 -47.18 3.77 2.40
C ILE A 696 -46.94 2.62 1.43
N ALA A 697 -45.73 2.05 1.47
CA ALA A 697 -45.35 0.90 0.68
C ALA A 697 -44.83 -0.23 1.57
N LEU A 698 -44.97 -1.46 1.08
CA LEU A 698 -44.34 -2.62 1.68
C LEU A 698 -43.08 -2.95 0.89
N LEU A 699 -41.91 -2.83 1.50
CA LEU A 699 -40.64 -3.24 0.92
C LEU A 699 -40.35 -4.68 1.35
N ALA A 700 -40.29 -5.60 0.39
CA ALA A 700 -39.92 -6.99 0.61
C ALA A 700 -38.50 -7.24 0.07
N ILE A 701 -37.60 -7.58 0.98
CA ILE A 701 -36.20 -7.87 0.68
C ILE A 701 -36.00 -9.37 0.80
N GLN A 702 -35.53 -9.99 -0.28
CA GLN A 702 -35.24 -11.41 -0.27
C GLN A 702 -33.86 -11.67 0.31
N ILE A 703 -33.78 -12.50 1.35
CA ILE A 703 -32.55 -12.89 2.02
C ILE A 703 -32.23 -14.33 1.60
N ARG A 704 -31.11 -14.49 0.90
CA ARG A 704 -30.64 -15.77 0.36
C ARG A 704 -29.74 -16.52 1.32
N ALA A 705 -28.94 -15.78 2.08
CA ALA A 705 -27.97 -16.29 3.03
C ALA A 705 -27.59 -15.20 4.03
N GLY A 706 -27.01 -15.60 5.16
CA GLY A 706 -26.47 -14.73 6.19
C GLY A 706 -25.84 -15.59 7.29
N GLY A 707 -24.93 -14.98 8.05
CA GLY A 707 -24.31 -15.60 9.22
C GLY A 707 -23.39 -16.79 8.90
N PRO A 708 -22.91 -17.48 9.95
CA PRO A 708 -23.13 -17.16 11.36
C PRO A 708 -22.42 -15.86 11.81
N TYR A 709 -22.95 -15.23 12.86
CA TYR A 709 -22.43 -13.96 13.41
C TYR A 709 -21.96 -14.14 14.86
N PRO A 710 -20.96 -13.38 15.32
CA PRO A 710 -20.58 -13.40 16.73
C PRO A 710 -21.69 -12.79 17.60
N VAL A 711 -22.03 -13.47 18.69
CA VAL A 711 -22.83 -12.92 19.79
C VAL A 711 -21.87 -12.15 20.68
N ASP A 712 -22.08 -10.84 20.83
CA ASP A 712 -21.25 -9.97 21.67
C ASP A 712 -20.91 -10.63 23.00
N LYS A 713 -19.62 -10.94 23.23
CA LYS A 713 -19.08 -10.90 24.57
C LYS A 713 -18.96 -9.41 24.88
N THR A 714 -19.65 -8.92 25.90
CA THR A 714 -19.09 -7.85 26.73
C THR A 714 -17.61 -8.16 26.92
N VAL A 715 -16.73 -7.34 26.35
CA VAL A 715 -15.28 -7.53 26.38
C VAL A 715 -14.86 -7.55 27.85
N GLY A 716 -14.61 -8.76 28.35
CA GLY A 716 -14.12 -9.03 29.69
C GLY A 716 -12.69 -8.56 29.80
N MET A 717 -12.51 -7.55 30.62
CA MET A 717 -11.26 -7.07 31.18
C MET A 717 -10.69 -8.16 32.10
N ASP A 718 -9.78 -9.01 31.60
CA ASP A 718 -8.97 -9.84 32.48
C ASP A 718 -7.85 -8.98 33.05
N MET A 719 -8.13 -8.39 34.22
CA MET A 719 -7.11 -7.87 35.10
C MET A 719 -6.33 -9.05 35.69
N ALA A 720 -5.11 -9.27 35.20
CA ALA A 720 -4.10 -9.97 35.97
C ALA A 720 -3.69 -9.06 37.15
N VAL A 721 -4.40 -9.19 38.26
CA VAL A 721 -3.94 -8.75 39.57
C VAL A 721 -2.91 -9.77 40.03
N THR A 722 -1.64 -9.39 40.03
CA THR A 722 -0.64 -9.96 40.95
C THR A 722 0.26 -8.85 41.45
N ALA A 723 0.15 -8.64 42.77
CA ALA A 723 0.96 -7.89 43.74
C ALA A 723 2.14 -7.05 43.25
#